data_AF-A0A2I0B158-F1
#
_entry.id   AF-A0A2I0B158-F1
#
_cell.length_a   1.000
_cell.length_b   1.000
_cell.length_c   1.000
_cell.angle_alpha   90.00
_cell.angle_beta   90.00
_cell.angle_gamma   90.00
#
_symmetry.space_group_name_H-M   'P 1'
#
loop_
_entity.id
_entity.type
_entity.pdbx_description
1 polymer ?
#
loop_
_entity_poly.entity_id
_entity_poly.type
_entity_poly.pdbx_seq_one_letter_code
_entity_poly.pdbx_strand_id
1 'polypeptide(L)'
;MAEREDEELQMALRMSLQGSPPEAKRSKPWESAEESVEARNRRLQRELMASAAEKRIRAAEIKTVSPVRPVSSKEEVGSENVTAGGVSPVVMEGVVSRASEQMVVGSRRRESDAAVEISMAVADQLFSMVFGSGVSKDILAQWCNQGIRFSSDPETSIGLVQHEGGPCGVLATIQAFVLKYLLFIPDDLSKCQVNLPSQSLGSQTLSRSSYLVMDDLALITEERKARSQHILVSAKTYIEVIFICNVPDGWDFCVLCDSFLLDFPHHYFVKASRALVYGMLEILFLCGNKKRAVVTTLSVLSQQSGEDSEDSRKIEMIGRALEGLSVESATDLQKIFKVRTCSSHDIAFGHLMSELPVFQSRMGALLFLISALLSRGLEAIQADRDDPSLPLVTAPFGHASQEIVNLLLCGQAVPNVFDGSMDLGSGMSLKGIQSCVEVGFLTLLESLNFCKVGQRLKCPRLPIWVVGSESHYTVLFALDSSVQEENELEERESRIRQVFDSEDQSGGGGFISVEGFQKVLRECSIDFPRTKLDSLCSSGFIVWSELWQALMELEKEQGGLKDSSGLMGKKQFDIYHFNGIAKSVSNGNPSMVGGESPLQRPRLCKLSVSVPPRWTQEEFLAESRSNKGSEGDQSAESNQHAPLVDCIRTRWPRAGCSWVGDAPSIV
;
A
#
# COMPACT_ATOMS: atom_id res chain seq x y z
N MET A 1 -49.34 18.57 -6.75
CA MET A 1 -48.54 17.33 -6.71
C MET A 1 -47.06 17.68 -6.83
N ALA A 2 -46.64 18.47 -7.82
CA ALA A 2 -45.25 18.96 -7.90
C ALA A 2 -44.77 19.81 -6.70
N GLU A 3 -45.60 20.69 -6.12
CA GLU A 3 -45.19 21.49 -4.94
C GLU A 3 -45.06 20.67 -3.64
N ARG A 4 -45.71 19.49 -3.58
CA ARG A 4 -45.67 18.62 -2.38
C ARG A 4 -44.45 17.69 -2.42
N GLU A 5 -44.00 17.32 -3.62
CA GLU A 5 -42.75 16.58 -3.85
C GLU A 5 -41.53 17.44 -3.55
N ASP A 6 -41.58 18.75 -3.82
CA ASP A 6 -40.49 19.70 -3.50
C ASP A 6 -40.37 19.95 -1.98
N GLU A 7 -41.49 19.97 -1.24
CA GLU A 7 -41.48 20.06 0.22
C GLU A 7 -40.98 18.77 0.88
N GLU A 8 -41.31 17.59 0.33
CA GLU A 8 -40.77 16.30 0.81
C GLU A 8 -39.28 16.17 0.51
N LEU A 9 -38.80 16.65 -0.65
CA LEU A 9 -37.37 16.74 -0.96
C LEU A 9 -36.62 17.70 -0.02
N GLN A 10 -37.19 18.87 0.28
CA GLN A 10 -36.61 19.80 1.24
C GLN A 10 -36.65 19.28 2.67
N MET A 11 -37.69 18.52 3.05
CA MET A 11 -37.80 17.87 4.35
C MET A 11 -36.79 16.72 4.47
N ALA A 12 -36.58 15.93 3.42
CA ALA A 12 -35.55 14.88 3.34
C ALA A 12 -34.12 15.47 3.40
N LEU A 13 -33.87 16.61 2.74
CA LEU A 13 -32.59 17.32 2.81
C LEU A 13 -32.33 17.89 4.23
N ARG A 14 -33.38 18.36 4.91
CA ARG A 14 -33.30 18.80 6.32
C ARG A 14 -33.03 17.65 7.28
N MET A 15 -33.64 16.48 7.05
CA MET A 15 -33.46 15.30 7.91
C MET A 15 -32.10 14.63 7.68
N SER A 16 -31.54 14.69 6.48
CA SER A 16 -30.18 14.19 6.19
C SER A 16 -29.07 15.09 6.76
N LEU A 17 -29.37 16.37 7.05
CA LEU A 17 -28.43 17.33 7.66
C LEU A 17 -28.53 17.40 9.19
N GLN A 18 -29.44 16.66 9.82
CA GLN A 18 -29.55 16.54 11.28
C GLN A 18 -28.99 15.20 11.77
N GLY A 19 -27.72 14.98 11.45
CA GLY A 19 -26.86 14.00 12.10
C GLY A 19 -25.65 14.71 12.69
N SER A 20 -25.86 15.70 13.55
CA SER A 20 -24.79 16.25 14.37
C SER A 20 -24.20 15.08 15.20
N PRO A 21 -22.88 14.87 15.20
CA PRO A 21 -22.28 13.98 16.20
C PRO A 21 -22.69 14.49 17.60
N PRO A 22 -22.84 13.62 18.62
CA PRO A 22 -22.94 14.13 19.98
C PRO A 22 -21.71 15.00 20.23
N GLU A 23 -21.93 16.30 20.47
CA GLU A 23 -20.88 17.22 20.89
C GLU A 23 -20.17 16.58 22.09
N ALA A 24 -18.90 16.20 21.92
CA ALA A 24 -18.03 15.95 23.04
C ALA A 24 -18.13 17.20 23.93
N LYS A 25 -18.61 17.03 25.17
CA LYS A 25 -18.85 18.11 26.13
C LYS A 25 -17.74 19.14 26.02
N ARG A 26 -18.05 20.25 25.35
CA ARG A 26 -17.16 21.38 25.14
C ARG A 26 -17.03 22.07 26.48
N SER A 27 -16.05 21.62 27.26
CA SER A 27 -15.49 22.43 28.33
C SER A 27 -15.15 23.80 27.72
N LYS A 28 -15.56 24.86 28.41
CA LYS A 28 -15.35 26.27 28.00
C LYS A 28 -13.94 26.49 27.42
N PRO A 29 -13.80 27.41 26.44
CA PRO A 29 -12.50 27.66 25.82
C PRO A 29 -11.56 28.26 26.86
N TRP A 30 -10.52 27.52 27.22
CA TRP A 30 -9.27 28.15 27.60
C TRP A 30 -8.64 28.64 26.30
N GLU A 31 -8.71 29.94 26.08
CA GLU A 31 -7.87 30.61 25.09
C GLU A 31 -6.40 30.30 25.40
N SER A 32 -5.68 29.96 24.32
CA SER A 32 -4.23 29.77 24.24
C SER A 32 -3.64 28.49 24.86
N ALA A 33 -3.88 27.35 24.22
CA ALA A 33 -2.80 26.38 24.04
C ALA A 33 -2.26 26.58 22.61
N GLU A 34 -0.99 26.98 22.48
CA GLU A 34 -0.33 27.08 21.18
C GLU A 34 -0.40 25.71 20.49
N GLU A 35 -1.09 25.64 19.34
CA GLU A 35 -1.09 24.45 18.50
C GLU A 35 0.35 24.17 18.05
N SER A 36 0.88 22.98 18.37
CA SER A 36 2.22 22.56 17.94
C SER A 36 2.36 22.66 16.41
N VAL A 37 3.53 23.08 15.95
CA VAL A 37 3.89 23.16 14.52
C VAL A 37 3.58 21.85 13.79
N GLU A 38 3.81 20.71 14.44
CA GLU A 38 3.50 19.40 13.88
C GLU A 38 2.00 19.15 13.68
N ALA A 39 1.17 19.58 14.64
CA ALA A 39 -0.28 19.45 14.54
C ALA A 39 -0.84 20.32 13.41
N ARG A 40 -0.33 21.54 13.27
CA ARG A 40 -0.66 22.43 12.15
C ARG A 40 -0.22 21.85 10.81
N ASN A 41 0.99 21.28 10.73
CA ASN A 41 1.50 20.65 9.51
C ASN A 41 0.63 19.45 9.09
N ARG A 42 0.25 18.59 10.04
CA ARG A 42 -0.68 17.48 9.80
C ARG A 42 -2.04 17.96 9.28
N ARG A 43 -2.60 19.00 9.88
CA ARG A 43 -3.85 19.61 9.41
C ARG A 43 -3.72 20.14 7.97
N LEU A 44 -2.68 20.92 7.69
CA LEU A 44 -2.41 21.44 6.35
C LEU A 44 -2.25 20.30 5.34
N GLN A 45 -1.61 19.20 5.73
CA GLN A 45 -1.45 18.02 4.89
C GLN A 45 -2.78 17.35 4.54
N ARG A 46 -3.70 17.22 5.51
CA ARG A 46 -5.06 16.72 5.25
C ARG A 46 -5.79 17.61 4.26
N GLU A 47 -5.73 18.93 4.46
CA GLU A 47 -6.36 19.92 3.57
C GLU A 47 -5.79 19.83 2.14
N LEU A 48 -4.47 19.62 2.01
CA LEU A 48 -3.82 19.42 0.71
C LEU A 48 -4.20 18.10 0.05
N MET A 49 -4.29 17.00 0.80
CA MET A 49 -4.73 15.71 0.26
C MET A 49 -6.19 15.76 -0.20
N ALA A 50 -7.07 16.39 0.57
CA ALA A 50 -8.46 16.62 0.18
C ALA A 50 -8.55 17.50 -1.07
N SER A 51 -7.80 18.61 -1.11
CA SER A 51 -7.72 19.47 -2.30
C SER A 51 -7.15 18.74 -3.52
N ALA A 52 -6.16 17.87 -3.33
CA ALA A 52 -5.61 17.05 -4.42
C ALA A 52 -6.64 16.04 -4.93
N ALA A 53 -7.43 15.41 -4.06
CA ALA A 53 -8.54 14.55 -4.46
C ALA A 53 -9.61 15.33 -5.25
N GLU A 54 -10.02 16.51 -4.77
CA GLU A 54 -10.95 17.39 -5.50
C GLU A 54 -10.39 17.82 -6.86
N LYS A 55 -9.09 18.17 -6.94
CA LYS A 55 -8.44 18.52 -8.19
C LYS A 55 -8.39 17.35 -9.16
N ARG A 56 -8.19 16.11 -8.70
CA ARG A 56 -8.25 14.91 -9.55
C ARG A 56 -9.65 14.73 -10.16
N ILE A 57 -10.70 14.96 -9.37
CA ILE A 57 -12.08 14.95 -9.86
C ILE A 57 -12.25 16.04 -10.94
N ARG A 58 -11.83 17.29 -10.68
CA ARG A 58 -11.89 18.37 -11.68
C ARG A 58 -11.01 18.15 -12.92
N ALA A 59 -9.84 17.54 -12.78
CA ALA A 59 -8.94 17.24 -13.90
C ALA A 59 -9.54 16.14 -14.79
N ALA A 60 -10.24 15.18 -14.19
CA ALA A 60 -11.08 14.24 -14.93
C ALA A 60 -12.22 14.97 -15.66
N GLU A 61 -12.78 16.02 -15.04
CA GLU A 61 -13.82 16.87 -15.67
C GLU A 61 -13.31 17.66 -16.88
N ILE A 62 -12.13 18.28 -16.81
CA ILE A 62 -11.58 19.10 -17.89
C ILE A 62 -11.26 18.25 -19.14
N LYS A 63 -10.90 16.96 -18.98
CA LYS A 63 -10.61 16.04 -20.09
C LYS A 63 -11.83 15.75 -20.98
N THR A 64 -13.06 16.00 -20.52
CA THR A 64 -14.29 15.72 -21.31
C THR A 64 -14.82 16.94 -22.08
N VAL A 65 -14.33 18.15 -21.78
CA VAL A 65 -14.84 19.40 -22.38
C VAL A 65 -14.18 19.74 -23.73
N SER A 66 -13.40 18.83 -24.33
CA SER A 66 -12.88 19.00 -25.69
C SER A 66 -13.63 18.17 -26.74
N PRO A 67 -14.74 18.67 -27.30
CA PRO A 67 -15.13 18.38 -28.67
C PRO A 67 -14.82 19.58 -29.57
N VAL A 68 -13.93 19.37 -30.54
CA VAL A 68 -13.79 20.23 -31.73
C VAL A 68 -15.12 20.24 -32.48
N ARG A 69 -15.70 21.42 -32.75
CA ARG A 69 -16.64 21.62 -33.87
C ARG A 69 -16.54 23.02 -34.51
N PRO A 70 -16.85 23.12 -35.81
CA PRO A 70 -16.31 24.12 -36.73
C PRO A 70 -17.09 25.43 -36.69
N VAL A 71 -16.37 26.55 -36.81
CA VAL A 71 -16.98 27.88 -36.89
C VAL A 71 -17.45 28.12 -38.33
N SER A 72 -18.77 28.03 -38.53
CA SER A 72 -19.47 28.63 -39.66
C SER A 72 -19.84 30.05 -39.27
N SER A 73 -19.14 31.02 -39.84
CA SER A 73 -19.45 32.45 -39.75
C SER A 73 -20.73 32.78 -40.54
N LYS A 74 -21.63 33.57 -39.93
CA LYS A 74 -22.65 34.33 -40.65
C LYS A 74 -22.15 35.75 -40.85
N GLU A 75 -22.47 36.25 -42.03
CA GLU A 75 -22.06 37.50 -42.66
C GLU A 75 -22.58 38.75 -41.93
N GLU A 76 -21.78 39.82 -41.96
CA GLU A 76 -22.27 41.18 -42.16
C GLU A 76 -21.44 41.88 -43.24
N VAL A 77 -22.13 42.78 -43.93
CA VAL A 77 -21.92 43.32 -45.28
C VAL A 77 -20.80 44.37 -45.35
N GLY A 78 -20.06 44.37 -46.46
CA GLY A 78 -19.15 45.46 -46.85
C GLY A 78 -18.71 45.34 -48.32
N SER A 79 -19.27 46.23 -49.14
CA SER A 79 -19.08 46.44 -50.59
C SER A 79 -17.62 46.50 -51.07
N GLU A 80 -17.30 45.88 -52.21
CA GLU A 80 -16.85 46.57 -53.44
C GLU A 80 -16.50 45.61 -54.62
N ASN A 81 -16.67 46.14 -55.82
CA ASN A 81 -16.69 45.51 -57.14
C ASN A 81 -15.34 44.91 -57.60
N VAL A 82 -15.40 43.98 -58.58
CA VAL A 82 -14.78 44.07 -59.94
C VAL A 82 -14.43 42.68 -60.54
N THR A 83 -15.20 42.33 -61.60
CA THR A 83 -14.90 41.55 -62.83
C THR A 83 -14.24 40.16 -62.81
N ALA A 84 -15.07 39.16 -63.16
CA ALA A 84 -15.05 38.30 -64.38
C ALA A 84 -13.75 37.66 -64.92
N GLY A 85 -13.83 36.33 -65.08
CA GLY A 85 -13.04 35.48 -66.00
C GLY A 85 -12.88 34.08 -65.41
N GLY A 86 -13.76 33.10 -65.67
CA GLY A 86 -13.65 32.17 -66.82
C GLY A 86 -12.41 31.29 -66.67
N VAL A 87 -12.44 29.95 -66.52
CA VAL A 87 -13.13 28.94 -67.35
C VAL A 87 -13.16 27.60 -66.57
N SER A 88 -14.23 26.83 -66.79
CA SER A 88 -14.48 25.46 -66.31
C SER A 88 -13.71 24.38 -67.14
N PRO A 89 -14.16 23.12 -67.26
CA PRO A 89 -13.78 21.98 -66.40
C PRO A 89 -13.28 20.77 -67.21
N VAL A 90 -12.56 19.80 -66.62
CA VAL A 90 -12.55 18.41 -67.16
C VAL A 90 -12.43 17.40 -66.03
N VAL A 91 -13.30 16.39 -66.11
CA VAL A 91 -13.50 15.22 -65.23
C VAL A 91 -12.81 14.00 -65.84
N MET A 92 -12.52 12.99 -65.00
CA MET A 92 -12.30 11.54 -65.25
C MET A 92 -10.92 11.08 -64.80
N GLU A 93 -10.71 9.89 -64.25
CA GLU A 93 -11.52 8.83 -63.64
C GLU A 93 -10.50 7.94 -62.90
N GLY A 94 -10.95 7.06 -62.01
CA GLY A 94 -10.08 6.30 -61.11
C GLY A 94 -9.18 5.24 -61.77
N VAL A 95 -8.11 4.90 -61.06
CA VAL A 95 -7.41 3.62 -61.22
C VAL A 95 -7.02 3.10 -59.83
N VAL A 96 -7.56 1.92 -59.50
CA VAL A 96 -7.15 1.10 -58.36
C VAL A 96 -5.82 0.43 -58.69
N SER A 97 -4.84 0.46 -57.79
CA SER A 97 -3.63 -0.37 -57.92
C SER A 97 -3.18 -0.91 -56.56
N ARG A 98 -3.20 -2.24 -56.47
CA ARG A 98 -2.56 -3.06 -55.44
C ARG A 98 -1.05 -2.79 -55.43
N ALA A 99 -0.47 -2.64 -54.23
CA ALA A 99 0.96 -2.85 -54.03
C ALA A 99 1.22 -3.64 -52.73
N SER A 100 1.85 -4.78 -52.95
CA SER A 100 2.48 -5.78 -52.09
C SER A 100 3.08 -5.32 -50.75
N GLU A 101 2.78 -6.10 -49.70
CA GLU A 101 3.55 -6.21 -48.47
C GLU A 101 4.99 -6.68 -48.76
N GLN A 102 5.98 -5.95 -48.26
CA GLN A 102 7.37 -6.39 -48.20
C GLN A 102 7.79 -6.52 -46.74
N MET A 103 8.13 -7.76 -46.38
CA MET A 103 8.74 -8.16 -45.11
C MET A 103 10.04 -7.38 -44.88
N VAL A 104 10.04 -6.50 -43.88
CA VAL A 104 11.29 -6.00 -43.29
C VAL A 104 11.71 -7.00 -42.22
N VAL A 105 12.71 -7.81 -42.56
CA VAL A 105 13.38 -8.74 -41.64
C VAL A 105 13.95 -7.93 -40.47
N GLY A 106 13.37 -8.12 -39.29
CA GLY A 106 13.79 -7.47 -38.06
C GLY A 106 15.20 -7.90 -37.67
N SER A 107 16.14 -6.96 -37.73
CA SER A 107 17.44 -7.12 -37.10
C SER A 107 17.24 -7.05 -35.59
N ARG A 108 17.24 -8.21 -34.91
CA ARG A 108 17.41 -8.29 -33.45
C ARG A 108 18.71 -7.56 -33.09
N ARG A 109 18.62 -6.32 -32.62
CA ARG A 109 19.72 -5.67 -31.92
C ARG A 109 19.97 -6.51 -30.66
N ARG A 110 21.18 -7.07 -30.53
CA ARG A 110 21.65 -7.58 -29.24
C ARG A 110 21.67 -6.38 -28.29
N GLU A 111 20.77 -6.34 -27.32
CA GLU A 111 20.89 -5.41 -26.20
C GLU A 111 22.23 -5.70 -25.52
N SER A 112 23.12 -4.72 -25.52
CA SER A 112 24.35 -4.82 -24.74
C SER A 112 23.98 -4.70 -23.27
N ASP A 113 24.22 -5.75 -22.48
CA ASP A 113 23.97 -5.83 -21.03
C ASP A 113 24.79 -4.84 -20.16
N ALA A 114 25.46 -3.86 -20.77
CA ALA A 114 26.29 -2.87 -20.10
C ALA A 114 25.44 -1.71 -19.53
N ALA A 115 25.85 -1.17 -18.37
CA ALA A 115 25.22 0.01 -17.80
C ALA A 115 25.44 1.23 -18.70
N VAL A 116 24.37 1.97 -18.99
CA VAL A 116 24.36 3.14 -19.89
C VAL A 116 24.02 4.40 -19.10
N GLU A 117 24.57 5.54 -19.47
CA GLU A 117 24.17 6.84 -18.94
C GLU A 117 22.74 7.19 -19.37
N ILE A 118 22.00 7.88 -18.52
CA ILE A 118 20.66 8.35 -18.90
C ILE A 118 20.77 9.52 -19.88
N SER A 119 19.90 9.54 -20.90
CA SER A 119 19.83 10.69 -21.81
C SER A 119 19.30 11.92 -21.08
N MET A 120 19.70 13.12 -21.52
CA MET A 120 19.21 14.36 -20.90
C MET A 120 17.67 14.47 -20.93
N ALA A 121 17.04 14.05 -22.03
CA ALA A 121 15.58 14.06 -22.13
C ALA A 121 14.89 13.19 -21.06
N VAL A 122 15.46 12.01 -20.78
CA VAL A 122 14.97 11.13 -19.70
C VAL A 122 15.22 11.74 -18.34
N ALA A 123 16.38 12.38 -18.14
CA ALA A 123 16.72 13.05 -16.88
C ALA A 123 15.78 14.23 -16.58
N ASP A 124 15.49 15.07 -17.59
CA ASP A 124 14.54 16.19 -17.48
C ASP A 124 13.13 15.69 -17.13
N GLN A 125 12.67 14.67 -17.84
CA GLN A 125 11.36 14.08 -17.59
C GLN A 125 11.28 13.44 -16.20
N LEU A 126 12.32 12.72 -15.76
CA LEU A 126 12.40 12.15 -14.41
C LEU A 126 12.36 13.22 -13.34
N PHE A 127 13.21 14.25 -13.44
CA PHE A 127 13.28 15.31 -12.45
C PHE A 127 11.95 16.05 -12.35
N SER A 128 11.37 16.43 -13.49
CA SER A 128 10.09 17.11 -13.56
C SER A 128 8.95 16.24 -13.02
N MET A 129 8.92 14.94 -13.34
CA MET A 129 7.88 14.02 -12.87
C MET A 129 7.98 13.75 -11.37
N VAL A 130 9.18 13.57 -10.84
CA VAL A 130 9.40 13.24 -9.43
C VAL A 130 9.23 14.47 -8.56
N PHE A 131 9.92 15.57 -8.87
CA PHE A 131 10.04 16.73 -8.00
C PHE A 131 9.25 17.96 -8.48
N GLY A 132 8.89 18.03 -9.76
CA GLY A 132 8.26 19.21 -10.34
C GLY A 132 9.23 20.39 -10.46
N SER A 133 8.69 21.58 -10.74
CA SER A 133 9.47 22.80 -10.97
C SER A 133 9.74 23.64 -9.70
N GLY A 134 9.08 23.31 -8.58
CA GLY A 134 9.07 24.13 -7.36
C GLY A 134 9.54 23.41 -6.10
N VAL A 135 10.31 22.32 -6.23
CA VAL A 135 10.82 21.56 -5.09
C VAL A 135 11.83 22.40 -4.29
N SER A 136 11.77 22.33 -2.95
CA SER A 136 12.75 22.97 -2.09
C SER A 136 14.03 22.13 -1.98
N LYS A 137 15.15 22.78 -1.65
CA LYS A 137 16.42 22.09 -1.40
C LYS A 137 16.32 21.09 -0.24
N ASP A 138 15.51 21.39 0.77
CA ASP A 138 15.31 20.51 1.92
C ASP A 138 14.61 19.20 1.52
N ILE A 139 13.61 19.26 0.63
CA ILE A 139 12.95 18.04 0.12
C ILE A 139 13.94 17.21 -0.70
N LEU A 140 14.71 17.85 -1.57
CA LEU A 140 15.74 17.15 -2.35
C LEU A 140 16.77 16.48 -1.43
N ALA A 141 17.20 17.18 -0.37
CA ALA A 141 18.11 16.63 0.63
C ALA A 141 17.50 15.42 1.36
N GLN A 142 16.23 15.47 1.76
CA GLN A 142 15.56 14.33 2.40
C GLN A 142 15.56 13.07 1.52
N TRP A 143 15.34 13.23 0.21
CA TRP A 143 15.35 12.11 -0.73
C TRP A 143 16.76 11.62 -1.08
N CYS A 144 17.75 12.53 -1.12
CA CYS A 144 19.15 12.20 -1.44
C CYS A 144 19.95 11.69 -0.24
N ASN A 145 19.40 11.79 0.99
CA ASN A 145 20.05 11.36 2.23
C ASN A 145 19.46 10.10 2.87
N GLN A 146 18.44 9.49 2.26
CA GLN A 146 17.90 8.22 2.73
C GLN A 146 18.43 7.00 1.97
N GLY A 147 19.14 6.13 2.69
CA GLY A 147 19.50 4.79 2.22
C GLY A 147 18.49 3.70 2.56
N ILE A 148 18.68 2.52 1.99
CA ILE A 148 17.89 1.31 2.25
C ILE A 148 18.75 0.37 3.09
N ARG A 149 18.82 0.64 4.39
CA ARG A 149 19.71 -0.05 5.33
C ARG A 149 18.96 -0.57 6.54
N PHE A 150 19.39 -1.74 7.01
CA PHE A 150 18.84 -2.38 8.20
C PHE A 150 19.26 -1.66 9.48
N SER A 151 18.47 -1.85 10.54
CA SER A 151 18.77 -1.32 11.86
C SER A 151 20.02 -1.97 12.44
N SER A 152 20.86 -1.16 13.09
CA SER A 152 21.95 -1.66 13.93
C SER A 152 21.45 -2.12 15.30
N ASP A 153 20.22 -1.79 15.66
CA ASP A 153 19.61 -2.25 16.91
C ASP A 153 19.23 -3.74 16.78
N PRO A 154 19.72 -4.62 17.67
CA PRO A 154 19.42 -6.05 17.62
C PRO A 154 17.93 -6.35 17.52
N GLU A 155 17.08 -5.64 18.28
CA GLU A 155 15.63 -5.88 18.34
C GLU A 155 14.92 -5.58 17.02
N THR A 156 15.52 -4.72 16.18
CA THR A 156 14.94 -4.30 14.90
C THR A 156 15.87 -4.56 13.72
N SER A 157 16.82 -5.47 13.86
CA SER A 157 17.88 -5.78 12.88
C SER A 157 17.38 -6.23 11.49
N ILE A 158 16.12 -6.63 11.38
CA ILE A 158 15.44 -6.98 10.11
C ILE A 158 14.60 -5.84 9.52
N GLY A 159 14.58 -4.71 10.21
CA GLY A 159 13.81 -3.54 9.89
C GLY A 159 14.65 -2.48 9.19
N LEU A 160 14.14 -1.94 8.08
CA LEU A 160 14.74 -0.80 7.41
C LEU A 160 14.60 0.48 8.23
N VAL A 161 15.69 1.23 8.35
CA VAL A 161 15.75 2.45 9.13
C VAL A 161 15.42 3.67 8.28
N GLN A 162 14.56 4.53 8.82
CA GLN A 162 14.21 5.82 8.26
C GLN A 162 14.85 6.95 9.08
N HIS A 163 15.70 7.73 8.42
CA HIS A 163 16.27 8.94 8.97
C HIS A 163 15.56 10.20 8.45
N GLU A 164 14.93 10.12 7.28
CA GLU A 164 14.35 11.28 6.57
C GLU A 164 12.81 11.23 6.48
N GLY A 165 12.15 12.38 6.27
CA GLY A 165 10.67 12.52 6.32
C GLY A 165 9.89 12.23 5.04
N GLY A 166 10.56 12.22 3.88
CA GLY A 166 9.92 12.05 2.57
C GLY A 166 9.81 10.59 2.05
N PRO A 167 10.93 9.85 1.96
CA PRO A 167 10.99 8.55 1.26
C PRO A 167 10.41 7.35 2.04
N CYS A 168 9.72 7.56 3.16
CA CYS A 168 9.22 6.49 4.03
C CYS A 168 8.26 5.52 3.33
N GLY A 169 7.47 5.99 2.36
CA GLY A 169 6.60 5.12 1.54
C GLY A 169 7.39 4.10 0.71
N VAL A 170 8.59 4.48 0.23
CA VAL A 170 9.50 3.58 -0.48
C VAL A 170 10.10 2.56 0.50
N LEU A 171 10.53 2.99 1.68
CA LEU A 171 11.08 2.08 2.69
C LEU A 171 10.06 1.08 3.21
N ALA A 172 8.83 1.52 3.52
CA ALA A 172 7.78 0.65 4.04
C ALA A 172 7.36 -0.41 3.02
N THR A 173 7.28 -0.06 1.73
CA THR A 173 6.98 -1.02 0.66
C THR A 173 8.10 -2.05 0.50
N ILE A 174 9.37 -1.62 0.45
CA ILE A 174 10.50 -2.56 0.42
C ILE A 174 10.50 -3.46 1.66
N GLN A 175 10.29 -2.90 2.85
CA GLN A 175 10.22 -3.65 4.11
C GLN A 175 9.12 -4.73 4.07
N ALA A 176 7.94 -4.41 3.51
CA ALA A 176 6.87 -5.38 3.36
C ALA A 176 7.28 -6.57 2.48
N PHE A 177 7.97 -6.32 1.36
CA PHE A 177 8.50 -7.39 0.50
C PHE A 177 9.68 -8.13 1.16
N VAL A 178 10.55 -7.46 1.91
CA VAL A 178 11.60 -8.12 2.72
C VAL A 178 10.96 -9.13 3.68
N LEU A 179 9.91 -8.73 4.40
CA LEU A 179 9.18 -9.61 5.32
C LEU A 179 8.53 -10.80 4.59
N LYS A 180 8.02 -10.61 3.38
CA LYS A 180 7.55 -11.72 2.53
C LYS A 180 8.63 -12.79 2.39
N TYR A 181 9.84 -12.40 2.00
CA TYR A 181 10.94 -13.36 1.79
C TYR A 181 11.52 -13.93 3.08
N LEU A 182 11.51 -13.16 4.17
CA LEU A 182 12.00 -13.66 5.46
C LEU A 182 11.03 -14.63 6.15
N LEU A 183 9.72 -14.40 6.03
CA LEU A 183 8.70 -15.11 6.81
C LEU A 183 8.00 -16.23 6.03
N PHE A 184 7.77 -16.04 4.73
CA PHE A 184 6.88 -16.91 3.95
C PHE A 184 7.58 -17.70 2.85
N ILE A 185 8.83 -17.37 2.52
CA ILE A 185 9.58 -18.02 1.45
C ILE A 185 10.73 -18.86 2.05
N PRO A 186 10.79 -20.18 1.79
CA PRO A 186 11.82 -21.06 2.34
C PRO A 186 13.20 -20.83 1.67
N ASP A 187 14.26 -21.07 2.44
CA ASP A 187 15.68 -20.85 2.03
C ASP A 187 16.14 -21.76 0.86
N ASP A 188 15.40 -22.85 0.58
CA ASP A 188 15.72 -23.85 -0.46
C ASP A 188 15.45 -23.41 -1.90
N LEU A 189 14.91 -22.20 -2.13
CA LEU A 189 14.88 -21.60 -3.49
C LEU A 189 16.29 -21.34 -4.06
N SER A 190 17.33 -21.48 -3.25
CA SER A 190 18.73 -21.50 -3.70
C SER A 190 19.13 -22.78 -4.44
N LYS A 191 18.35 -23.87 -4.38
CA LYS A 191 18.69 -25.18 -4.99
C LYS A 191 17.76 -25.63 -6.13
N CYS A 192 16.57 -25.06 -6.26
CA CYS A 192 15.64 -25.41 -7.34
C CYS A 192 15.64 -24.33 -8.43
N GLN A 193 16.18 -24.67 -9.60
CA GLN A 193 16.04 -23.92 -10.84
C GLN A 193 14.59 -23.47 -11.06
N VAL A 194 14.38 -22.16 -11.21
CA VAL A 194 13.07 -21.55 -11.47
C VAL A 194 12.69 -21.77 -12.93
N ASN A 195 12.08 -22.92 -13.23
CA ASN A 195 11.20 -23.04 -14.38
C ASN A 195 9.79 -22.65 -13.95
N LEU A 196 9.45 -21.36 -14.11
CA LEU A 196 8.06 -20.92 -14.04
C LEU A 196 7.38 -21.25 -15.40
N PRO A 197 6.27 -22.01 -15.46
CA PRO A 197 5.66 -22.36 -16.74
C PRO A 197 5.05 -21.11 -17.40
N SER A 198 5.47 -20.85 -18.63
CA SER A 198 4.78 -19.93 -19.53
C SER A 198 3.45 -20.58 -19.97
N GLN A 199 2.32 -19.97 -19.62
CA GLN A 199 1.02 -20.38 -20.16
C GLN A 199 0.49 -19.29 -21.09
N SER A 200 0.45 -19.65 -22.37
CA SER A 200 -0.22 -18.93 -23.45
C SER A 200 -1.74 -19.04 -23.32
N LEU A 201 -2.41 -17.94 -23.69
CA LEU A 201 -3.85 -17.75 -23.68
C LEU A 201 -4.61 -18.80 -24.52
N GLY A 202 -5.62 -19.44 -23.91
CA GLY A 202 -6.58 -20.32 -24.57
C GLY A 202 -7.82 -20.52 -23.67
N SER A 203 -9.00 -20.37 -24.27
CA SER A 203 -10.29 -20.17 -23.59
C SER A 203 -10.90 -21.46 -22.97
N GLN A 204 -11.63 -21.25 -21.87
CA GLN A 204 -12.72 -22.06 -21.28
C GLN A 204 -12.44 -23.17 -20.24
N THR A 205 -13.28 -23.11 -19.20
CA THR A 205 -13.63 -24.05 -18.11
C THR A 205 -12.70 -24.14 -16.89
N LEU A 206 -13.16 -23.50 -15.81
CA LEU A 206 -12.66 -23.59 -14.44
C LEU A 206 -12.79 -25.05 -13.93
N SER A 207 -11.66 -25.74 -13.85
CA SER A 207 -11.51 -26.95 -13.06
C SER A 207 -10.34 -26.78 -12.09
N ARG A 208 -10.67 -27.03 -10.82
CA ARG A 208 -9.86 -26.93 -9.61
C ARG A 208 -8.98 -28.18 -9.50
N SER A 209 -7.68 -28.08 -9.78
CA SER A 209 -6.63 -29.07 -9.44
C SER A 209 -5.27 -28.47 -9.84
N SER A 210 -4.15 -28.55 -9.12
CA SER A 210 -3.76 -29.11 -7.82
C SER A 210 -2.38 -28.51 -7.54
N TYR A 211 -2.22 -27.74 -6.46
CA TYR A 211 -0.91 -27.51 -5.86
C TYR A 211 -0.91 -28.21 -4.50
N LEU A 212 0.09 -29.05 -4.34
CA LEU A 212 0.35 -30.04 -3.30
C LEU A 212 -0.23 -29.72 -1.91
N VAL A 213 -1.14 -30.60 -1.49
CA VAL A 213 -1.41 -31.11 -0.13
C VAL A 213 -1.37 -30.09 1.01
N MET A 214 -2.56 -29.69 1.47
CA MET A 214 -2.82 -28.85 2.64
C MET A 214 -2.73 -29.57 4.00
N ASP A 215 -2.37 -30.86 4.05
CA ASP A 215 -2.43 -31.64 5.30
C ASP A 215 -1.24 -31.42 6.26
N ASP A 216 -0.16 -30.75 5.82
CA ASP A 216 1.04 -30.48 6.67
C ASP A 216 1.04 -29.09 7.34
N LEU A 217 -0.03 -28.30 7.19
CA LEU A 217 -0.11 -26.91 7.70
C LEU A 217 0.03 -26.79 9.22
N ALA A 218 -0.35 -27.79 10.00
CA ALA A 218 -0.28 -27.76 11.46
C ALA A 218 1.16 -27.99 12.00
N LEU A 219 1.97 -28.81 11.32
CA LEU A 219 3.38 -29.03 11.67
C LEU A 219 4.26 -27.90 11.15
N ILE A 220 3.94 -27.38 9.96
CA ILE A 220 4.63 -26.25 9.33
C ILE A 220 4.34 -24.95 10.08
N THR A 221 3.14 -24.74 10.65
CA THR A 221 2.84 -23.54 11.45
C THR A 221 3.62 -23.50 12.75
N GLU A 222 3.84 -24.62 13.43
CA GLU A 222 4.69 -24.67 14.63
C GLU A 222 6.17 -24.47 14.31
N GLU A 223 6.69 -25.02 13.20
CA GLU A 223 8.06 -24.73 12.76
C GLU A 223 8.20 -23.27 12.24
N ARG A 224 7.18 -22.69 11.61
CA ARG A 224 7.12 -21.28 11.21
C ARG A 224 7.00 -20.34 12.39
N LYS A 225 6.21 -20.68 13.42
CA LYS A 225 6.15 -19.94 14.69
C LYS A 225 7.48 -20.05 15.43
N ALA A 226 8.08 -21.24 15.48
CA ALA A 226 9.39 -21.46 16.07
C ALA A 226 10.48 -20.70 15.31
N ARG A 227 10.46 -20.62 13.97
CA ARG A 227 11.41 -19.84 13.14
C ARG A 227 11.14 -18.34 13.17
N SER A 228 9.89 -17.90 13.24
CA SER A 228 9.52 -16.48 13.36
C SER A 228 9.80 -15.97 14.77
N GLN A 229 9.52 -16.78 15.79
CA GLN A 229 10.09 -16.61 17.12
C GLN A 229 11.60 -16.70 17.01
N HIS A 230 12.27 -17.65 16.36
CA HIS A 230 13.73 -17.66 16.26
C HIS A 230 14.31 -16.45 15.51
N ILE A 231 13.61 -15.80 14.57
CA ILE A 231 14.05 -14.58 13.90
C ILE A 231 13.83 -13.35 14.80
N LEU A 232 12.69 -13.29 15.50
CA LEU A 232 12.34 -12.22 16.45
C LEU A 232 13.00 -12.38 17.83
N VAL A 233 13.36 -13.61 18.20
CA VAL A 233 13.96 -14.09 19.45
C VAL A 233 15.45 -14.32 19.25
N SER A 234 16.01 -14.62 18.07
CA SER A 234 17.49 -14.64 17.91
C SER A 234 18.10 -13.24 18.05
N ALA A 235 17.32 -12.18 17.84
CA ALA A 235 17.64 -10.83 18.28
C ALA A 235 17.70 -10.69 19.82
N LYS A 236 16.86 -11.47 20.52
CA LYS A 236 16.69 -11.49 21.98
C LYS A 236 17.66 -12.48 22.69
N THR A 237 17.95 -13.63 22.09
CA THR A 237 18.89 -14.68 22.54
C THR A 237 20.34 -14.20 22.45
N TYR A 238 20.63 -13.26 21.55
CA TYR A 238 21.92 -12.55 21.51
C TYR A 238 22.20 -11.80 22.84
N ILE A 239 21.16 -11.38 23.56
CA ILE A 239 21.29 -10.70 24.86
C ILE A 239 21.28 -11.70 26.02
N GLU A 240 20.43 -12.73 26.01
CA GLU A 240 20.41 -13.70 27.12
C GLU A 240 21.71 -14.52 27.21
N VAL A 241 22.36 -14.86 26.09
CA VAL A 241 23.66 -15.56 26.12
C VAL A 241 24.79 -14.63 26.58
N ILE A 242 24.73 -13.33 26.30
CA ILE A 242 25.72 -12.35 26.80
C ILE A 242 25.47 -12.02 28.29
N PHE A 243 24.22 -12.00 28.76
CA PHE A 243 23.89 -11.66 30.15
C PHE A 243 23.94 -12.85 31.13
N ILE A 244 23.79 -14.09 30.64
CA ILE A 244 23.97 -15.32 31.46
C ILE A 244 25.46 -15.63 31.68
N CYS A 245 26.37 -15.11 30.84
CA CYS A 245 27.81 -15.18 31.07
C CYS A 245 28.31 -14.07 32.01
N ASN A 246 27.72 -13.99 33.21
CA ASN A 246 28.40 -13.42 34.37
C ASN A 246 29.45 -14.45 34.82
N VAL A 247 30.58 -14.52 34.10
CA VAL A 247 31.68 -15.43 34.43
C VAL A 247 32.36 -14.89 35.70
N PRO A 248 32.35 -15.64 36.81
CA PRO A 248 33.19 -15.32 37.96
C PRO A 248 34.65 -15.41 37.52
N ASP A 249 35.47 -14.44 37.95
CA ASP A 249 36.90 -14.38 37.64
C ASP A 249 37.58 -15.77 37.70
N GLY A 250 38.10 -16.23 36.56
CA GLY A 250 39.03 -17.37 36.51
C GLY A 250 38.63 -18.63 35.72
N TRP A 251 37.76 -18.57 34.72
CA TRP A 251 37.51 -19.70 33.81
C TRP A 251 37.96 -19.39 32.38
N ASP A 252 38.93 -20.15 31.88
CA ASP A 252 39.40 -20.06 30.50
C ASP A 252 38.29 -20.44 29.52
N PHE A 253 38.04 -19.52 28.59
CA PHE A 253 37.15 -19.65 27.45
C PHE A 253 37.63 -20.82 26.57
N CYS A 254 36.92 -21.96 26.57
CA CYS A 254 37.36 -23.11 25.78
C CYS A 254 36.22 -23.90 25.10
N VAL A 255 36.21 -23.76 23.78
CA VAL A 255 35.94 -24.76 22.72
C VAL A 255 34.49 -25.01 22.25
N LEU A 256 33.43 -24.65 22.99
CA LEU A 256 32.05 -24.87 22.50
C LEU A 256 31.32 -23.62 21.94
N CYS A 257 31.77 -22.39 22.25
CA CYS A 257 31.14 -21.17 21.71
C CYS A 257 31.75 -20.70 20.38
N ASP A 258 33.04 -20.91 20.13
CA ASP A 258 33.72 -20.30 18.97
C ASP A 258 33.27 -20.86 17.61
N SER A 259 32.77 -22.10 17.55
CA SER A 259 32.35 -22.72 16.28
C SER A 259 30.87 -22.51 15.93
N PHE A 260 30.02 -22.10 16.89
CA PHE A 260 28.58 -21.94 16.66
C PHE A 260 28.11 -20.48 16.70
N LEU A 261 28.83 -19.58 17.38
CA LEU A 261 28.47 -18.17 17.51
C LEU A 261 29.16 -17.23 16.51
N LEU A 262 30.26 -17.63 15.88
CA LEU A 262 30.95 -16.80 14.88
C LEU A 262 30.28 -16.83 13.49
N ASP A 263 29.60 -17.93 13.13
CA ASP A 263 28.93 -18.08 11.83
C ASP A 263 27.47 -17.55 11.82
N PHE A 264 26.85 -17.41 13.00
CA PHE A 264 25.44 -17.05 13.14
C PHE A 264 25.12 -15.60 12.69
N PRO A 265 25.91 -14.57 13.06
CA PRO A 265 25.70 -13.19 12.61
C PRO A 265 25.87 -13.06 11.09
N HIS A 266 26.86 -13.77 10.53
CA HIS A 266 27.17 -13.73 9.11
C HIS A 266 26.07 -14.39 8.27
N HIS A 267 25.61 -15.60 8.66
CA HIS A 267 24.52 -16.29 7.96
C HIS A 267 23.21 -15.48 7.99
N TYR A 268 22.90 -14.85 9.14
CA TYR A 268 21.71 -14.02 9.29
C TYR A 268 21.76 -12.74 8.44
N PHE A 269 22.91 -12.04 8.45
CA PHE A 269 23.12 -10.85 7.64
C PHE A 269 23.02 -11.16 6.13
N VAL A 270 23.58 -12.30 5.70
CA VAL A 270 23.46 -12.79 4.32
C VAL A 270 21.99 -13.07 3.97
N LYS A 271 21.22 -13.69 4.86
CA LYS A 271 19.79 -13.95 4.64
C LYS A 271 18.98 -12.66 4.51
N ALA A 272 19.18 -11.69 5.40
CA ALA A 272 18.51 -10.38 5.35
C ALA A 272 18.85 -9.62 4.06
N SER A 273 20.14 -9.61 3.67
CA SER A 273 20.60 -8.96 2.44
C SER A 273 20.01 -9.60 1.19
N ARG A 274 19.95 -10.94 1.14
CA ARG A 274 19.30 -11.68 0.04
C ARG A 274 17.80 -11.40 0.00
N ALA A 275 17.11 -11.39 1.14
CA ALA A 275 15.69 -11.08 1.21
C ALA A 275 15.40 -9.64 0.74
N LEU A 276 16.26 -8.68 1.09
CA LEU A 276 16.19 -7.31 0.58
C LEU A 276 16.33 -7.27 -0.93
N VAL A 277 17.34 -7.93 -1.49
CA VAL A 277 17.52 -7.97 -2.95
C VAL A 277 16.37 -8.69 -3.64
N TYR A 278 15.85 -9.79 -3.11
CA TYR A 278 14.66 -10.45 -3.67
C TYR A 278 13.42 -9.56 -3.61
N GLY A 279 13.21 -8.84 -2.50
CA GLY A 279 12.11 -7.87 -2.38
C GLY A 279 12.21 -6.74 -3.40
N MET A 280 13.41 -6.13 -3.52
CA MET A 280 13.69 -5.11 -4.53
C MET A 280 13.48 -5.65 -5.95
N LEU A 281 14.01 -6.84 -6.24
CA LEU A 281 13.89 -7.52 -7.54
C LEU A 281 12.43 -7.74 -7.93
N GLU A 282 11.62 -8.28 -7.02
CA GLU A 282 10.21 -8.55 -7.27
C GLU A 282 9.44 -7.27 -7.58
N ILE A 283 9.66 -6.20 -6.80
CA ILE A 283 9.04 -4.90 -7.04
C ILE A 283 9.43 -4.34 -8.43
N LEU A 284 10.71 -4.38 -8.79
CA LEU A 284 11.16 -3.85 -10.08
C LEU A 284 10.59 -4.64 -11.26
N PHE A 285 10.55 -5.98 -11.18
CA PHE A 285 9.91 -6.80 -12.20
C PHE A 285 8.39 -6.58 -12.24
N LEU A 286 7.74 -6.38 -11.09
CA LEU A 286 6.33 -6.04 -11.01
C LEU A 286 6.05 -4.72 -11.77
N CYS A 287 6.86 -3.68 -11.53
CA CYS A 287 6.79 -2.42 -12.27
C CYS A 287 6.98 -2.62 -13.78
N GLY A 288 7.93 -3.47 -14.19
CA GLY A 288 8.17 -3.80 -15.60
C GLY A 288 7.28 -4.90 -16.18
N ASN A 289 6.06 -5.06 -15.66
CA ASN A 289 5.06 -6.03 -16.14
C ASN A 289 5.58 -7.48 -16.20
N LYS A 290 6.43 -7.86 -15.24
CA LYS A 290 7.09 -9.16 -15.12
C LYS A 290 8.02 -9.52 -16.29
N LYS A 291 8.41 -8.54 -17.11
CA LYS A 291 9.23 -8.74 -18.32
C LYS A 291 10.63 -8.14 -18.22
N ARG A 292 10.78 -7.05 -17.47
CA ARG A 292 12.05 -6.34 -17.32
C ARG A 292 12.14 -5.67 -15.96
N ALA A 293 13.36 -5.41 -15.53
CA ALA A 293 13.70 -4.53 -14.43
C ALA A 293 14.79 -3.56 -14.89
N VAL A 294 14.72 -2.30 -14.47
CA VAL A 294 15.78 -1.31 -14.66
C VAL A 294 16.40 -1.04 -13.30
N VAL A 295 17.71 -1.15 -13.21
CA VAL A 295 18.50 -0.86 -12.00
C VAL A 295 19.29 0.41 -12.24
N THR A 296 19.07 1.41 -11.40
CA THR A 296 19.79 2.70 -11.43
C THR A 296 20.86 2.69 -10.35
N THR A 297 22.11 2.98 -10.73
CA THR A 297 23.27 3.09 -9.85
C THR A 297 24.05 4.39 -10.11
N LEU A 298 25.16 4.61 -9.39
CA LEU A 298 26.00 5.80 -9.47
C LEU A 298 27.14 5.63 -10.48
N SER A 299 27.34 6.63 -11.33
CA SER A 299 28.40 6.69 -12.35
C SER A 299 29.81 6.56 -11.75
N VAL A 300 30.04 7.21 -10.60
CA VAL A 300 31.38 7.42 -9.99
C VAL A 300 32.04 6.10 -9.55
N LEU A 301 31.25 5.06 -9.27
CA LEU A 301 31.74 3.81 -8.68
C LEU A 301 32.06 2.73 -9.72
N SER A 302 31.56 2.89 -10.95
CA SER A 302 31.69 1.89 -12.02
C SER A 302 33.06 1.84 -12.72
N GLN A 303 33.96 2.80 -12.47
CA GLN A 303 35.26 2.90 -13.15
C GLN A 303 36.46 2.32 -12.37
N GLN A 304 36.25 1.75 -11.18
CA GLN A 304 37.33 1.25 -10.31
C GLN A 304 37.05 -0.16 -9.75
N SER A 305 36.43 -1.05 -10.52
CA SER A 305 36.31 -2.46 -10.15
C SER A 305 37.58 -3.24 -10.54
N GLY A 306 38.63 -3.10 -9.74
CA GLY A 306 39.61 -4.18 -9.58
C GLY A 306 38.95 -5.29 -8.75
N GLU A 307 39.04 -6.52 -9.24
CA GLU A 307 38.65 -7.72 -8.49
C GLU A 307 39.43 -7.75 -7.15
N ASP A 308 38.75 -8.13 -6.06
CA ASP A 308 39.27 -8.25 -4.68
C ASP A 308 39.37 -6.99 -3.79
N SER A 309 38.35 -6.12 -3.82
CA SER A 309 38.17 -5.10 -2.77
C SER A 309 37.21 -5.60 -1.68
N GLU A 310 37.76 -5.88 -0.49
CA GLU A 310 37.06 -5.96 0.82
C GLU A 310 35.81 -5.05 0.87
N ASP A 311 34.64 -5.59 1.27
CA ASP A 311 33.37 -4.84 1.30
C ASP A 311 33.47 -3.52 2.09
N SER A 312 34.29 -3.50 3.15
CA SER A 312 34.60 -2.30 3.93
C SER A 312 35.23 -1.17 3.10
N ARG A 313 36.13 -1.48 2.16
CA ARG A 313 36.78 -0.47 1.30
C ARG A 313 35.81 0.10 0.28
N LYS A 314 34.91 -0.73 -0.26
CA LYS A 314 33.84 -0.26 -1.16
C LYS A 314 32.92 0.70 -0.45
N ILE A 315 32.49 0.38 0.78
CA ILE A 315 31.65 1.26 1.59
C ILE A 315 32.33 2.61 1.84
N GLU A 316 33.62 2.61 2.19
CA GLU A 316 34.39 3.84 2.40
C GLU A 316 34.52 4.67 1.10
N MET A 317 34.81 4.01 -0.03
CA MET A 317 34.86 4.66 -1.34
C MET A 317 33.52 5.28 -1.73
N ILE A 318 32.41 4.58 -1.48
CA ILE A 318 31.05 5.08 -1.69
C ILE A 318 30.82 6.31 -0.82
N GLY A 319 31.18 6.25 0.46
CA GLY A 319 31.08 7.39 1.38
C GLY A 319 31.81 8.62 0.86
N ARG A 320 33.07 8.48 0.44
CA ARG A 320 33.88 9.57 -0.12
C ARG A 320 33.32 10.10 -1.44
N ALA A 321 32.84 9.23 -2.33
CA ALA A 321 32.24 9.63 -3.60
C ALA A 321 30.92 10.39 -3.43
N LEU A 322 30.20 10.13 -2.34
CA LEU A 322 28.93 10.77 -2.01
C LEU A 322 29.10 12.04 -1.16
N GLU A 323 30.29 12.28 -0.61
CA GLU A 323 30.60 13.46 0.18
C GLU A 323 30.54 14.73 -0.69
N GLY A 324 29.70 15.70 -0.30
CA GLY A 324 29.49 16.95 -1.07
C GLY A 324 28.67 16.80 -2.35
N LEU A 325 28.29 15.58 -2.76
CA LEU A 325 27.41 15.36 -3.91
C LEU A 325 26.00 15.86 -3.59
N SER A 326 25.35 16.58 -4.49
CA SER A 326 23.97 17.02 -4.32
C SER A 326 23.25 16.91 -5.65
N VAL A 327 22.00 16.44 -5.63
CA VAL A 327 21.14 16.40 -6.81
C VAL A 327 20.19 17.58 -6.71
N GLU A 328 20.49 18.65 -7.47
CA GLU A 328 19.66 19.86 -7.49
C GLU A 328 18.92 20.04 -8.82
N SER A 329 19.30 19.28 -9.85
CA SER A 329 18.77 19.43 -11.20
C SER A 329 18.73 18.12 -11.99
N ALA A 330 18.01 18.14 -13.11
CA ALA A 330 18.04 17.06 -14.10
C ALA A 330 19.43 16.80 -14.68
N THR A 331 20.25 17.84 -14.85
CA THR A 331 21.64 17.70 -15.31
C THR A 331 22.48 16.92 -14.30
N ASP A 332 22.22 17.07 -13.00
CA ASP A 332 22.91 16.31 -11.97
C ASP A 332 22.50 14.83 -12.04
N LEU A 333 21.20 14.54 -12.21
CA LEU A 333 20.73 13.16 -12.44
C LEU A 333 21.47 12.52 -13.63
N GLN A 334 21.58 13.25 -14.75
CA GLN A 334 22.22 12.74 -15.96
C GLN A 334 23.69 12.37 -15.74
N LYS A 335 24.44 13.20 -15.02
CA LYS A 335 25.86 12.98 -14.74
C LYS A 335 26.07 11.86 -13.72
N ILE A 336 25.20 11.80 -12.72
CA ILE A 336 25.40 10.95 -11.53
C ILE A 336 24.84 9.54 -11.75
N PHE A 337 23.79 9.36 -12.57
CA PHE A 337 23.10 8.08 -12.69
C PHE A 337 23.48 7.28 -13.94
N LYS A 338 23.66 5.97 -13.72
CA LYS A 338 23.72 4.95 -14.77
C LYS A 338 22.58 3.97 -14.60
N VAL A 339 22.10 3.45 -15.71
CA VAL A 339 20.99 2.50 -15.76
C VAL A 339 21.39 1.22 -16.46
N ARG A 340 20.95 0.10 -15.90
CA ARG A 340 21.07 -1.22 -16.53
C ARG A 340 19.68 -1.84 -16.63
N THR A 341 19.27 -2.21 -17.84
CA THR A 341 18.02 -2.94 -18.06
C THR A 341 18.31 -4.43 -18.05
N CYS A 342 17.54 -5.18 -17.29
CA CYS A 342 17.67 -6.62 -17.14
C CYS A 342 16.33 -7.28 -17.51
N SER A 343 16.35 -8.30 -18.35
CA SER A 343 15.19 -9.13 -18.69
C SER A 343 15.16 -10.46 -17.93
N SER A 344 16.30 -10.89 -17.39
CA SER A 344 16.44 -12.10 -16.57
C SER A 344 16.49 -11.76 -15.08
N HIS A 345 15.78 -12.56 -14.27
CA HIS A 345 15.79 -12.44 -12.82
C HIS A 345 17.19 -12.72 -12.25
N ASP A 346 17.93 -13.69 -12.79
CA ASP A 346 19.26 -14.06 -12.28
C ASP A 346 20.30 -12.95 -12.52
N ILE A 347 20.27 -12.34 -13.70
CA ILE A 347 21.17 -11.22 -14.05
C ILE A 347 20.84 -10.01 -13.17
N ALA A 348 19.55 -9.69 -13.02
CA ALA A 348 19.09 -8.60 -12.18
C ALA A 348 19.44 -8.84 -10.69
N PHE A 349 19.28 -10.07 -10.20
CA PHE A 349 19.63 -10.46 -8.84
C PHE A 349 21.13 -10.29 -8.60
N GLY A 350 21.97 -10.85 -9.47
CA GLY A 350 23.43 -10.72 -9.37
C GLY A 350 23.89 -9.26 -9.39
N HIS A 351 23.26 -8.43 -10.23
CA HIS A 351 23.56 -7.00 -10.31
C HIS A 351 23.07 -6.23 -9.08
N LEU A 352 21.85 -6.48 -8.59
CA LEU A 352 21.36 -5.84 -7.35
C LEU A 352 22.19 -6.25 -6.13
N MET A 353 22.64 -7.51 -6.05
CA MET A 353 23.58 -7.96 -5.02
C MET A 353 24.91 -7.20 -5.11
N SER A 354 25.46 -7.00 -6.32
CA SER A 354 26.73 -6.27 -6.48
C SER A 354 26.61 -4.78 -6.14
N GLU A 355 25.46 -4.17 -6.44
CA GLU A 355 25.16 -2.75 -6.17
C GLU A 355 24.52 -2.51 -4.79
N LEU A 356 24.29 -3.56 -3.99
CA LEU A 356 23.62 -3.44 -2.69
C LEU A 356 24.25 -2.39 -1.76
N PRO A 357 25.59 -2.27 -1.65
CA PRO A 357 26.22 -1.20 -0.85
C PRO A 357 25.82 0.21 -1.30
N VAL A 358 25.56 0.42 -2.60
CA VAL A 358 25.10 1.70 -3.15
C VAL A 358 23.65 1.98 -2.73
N PHE A 359 22.78 0.97 -2.74
CA PHE A 359 21.42 1.10 -2.23
C PHE A 359 21.35 1.27 -0.70
N GLN A 360 22.32 0.74 0.03
CA GLN A 360 22.44 0.97 1.48
C GLN A 360 23.01 2.36 1.82
N SER A 361 23.67 3.00 0.85
CA SER A 361 24.18 4.37 0.97
C SER A 361 23.05 5.41 0.98
N ARG A 362 23.39 6.66 1.31
CA ARG A 362 22.41 7.74 1.50
C ARG A 362 21.52 8.05 0.27
N MET A 363 21.88 7.62 -0.94
CA MET A 363 21.06 7.83 -2.15
C MET A 363 20.11 6.68 -2.47
N GLY A 364 20.10 5.61 -1.68
CA GLY A 364 19.44 4.35 -2.01
C GLY A 364 17.95 4.46 -2.30
N ALA A 365 17.20 5.22 -1.50
CA ALA A 365 15.76 5.35 -1.70
C ALA A 365 15.42 6.06 -3.01
N LEU A 366 16.17 7.11 -3.38
CA LEU A 366 16.01 7.80 -4.65
C LEU A 366 16.41 6.90 -5.83
N LEU A 367 17.55 6.21 -5.75
CA LEU A 367 17.99 5.28 -6.79
C LEU A 367 16.96 4.18 -7.04
N PHE A 368 16.36 3.64 -5.97
CA PHE A 368 15.34 2.61 -6.10
C PHE A 368 14.03 3.15 -6.69
N LEU A 369 13.59 4.35 -6.30
CA LEU A 369 12.42 4.99 -6.91
C LEU A 369 12.63 5.19 -8.43
N ILE A 370 13.78 5.71 -8.84
CA ILE A 370 14.09 5.91 -10.26
C ILE A 370 14.16 4.58 -11.01
N SER A 371 14.71 3.54 -10.37
CA SER A 371 14.71 2.16 -10.89
C SER A 371 13.28 1.66 -11.16
N ALA A 372 12.35 1.86 -10.23
CA ALA A 372 10.95 1.47 -10.38
C ALA A 372 10.24 2.23 -11.50
N LEU A 373 10.42 3.56 -11.56
CA LEU A 373 9.83 4.42 -12.60
C LEU A 373 10.32 4.03 -14.01
N LEU A 374 11.62 3.77 -14.17
CA LEU A 374 12.19 3.35 -15.45
C LEU A 374 11.80 1.90 -15.83
N SER A 375 11.62 1.03 -14.83
CA SER A 375 11.10 -0.33 -15.04
C SER A 375 9.68 -0.30 -15.61
N ARG A 376 8.81 0.57 -15.07
CA ARG A 376 7.47 0.80 -15.62
C ARG A 376 7.51 1.49 -16.99
N GLY A 377 8.40 2.47 -17.15
CA GLY A 377 8.50 3.34 -18.31
C GLY A 377 7.73 4.64 -18.08
N LEU A 378 8.34 5.77 -18.46
CA LEU A 378 7.84 7.10 -18.07
C LEU A 378 6.50 7.44 -18.75
N GLU A 379 6.28 7.00 -19.98
CA GLU A 379 5.01 7.15 -20.68
C GLU A 379 3.91 6.33 -20.01
N ALA A 380 4.23 5.11 -19.57
CA ALA A 380 3.28 4.25 -18.85
C ALA A 380 2.92 4.84 -17.48
N ILE A 381 3.89 5.44 -16.77
CA ILE A 381 3.62 6.18 -15.53
C ILE A 381 2.65 7.34 -15.79
N GLN A 382 2.88 8.13 -16.85
CA GLN A 382 1.96 9.22 -17.20
C GLN A 382 0.56 8.71 -17.58
N ALA A 383 0.49 7.54 -18.23
CA ALA A 383 -0.78 6.89 -18.57
C ALA A 383 -1.50 6.27 -17.37
N ASP A 384 -0.80 5.85 -16.32
CA ASP A 384 -1.39 5.30 -15.10
C ASP A 384 -2.12 6.37 -14.28
N ARG A 385 -1.66 7.63 -14.37
CA ARG A 385 -2.10 8.74 -13.52
C ARG A 385 -3.39 9.39 -14.03
N ASP A 386 -4.21 9.87 -13.09
CA ASP A 386 -5.41 10.66 -13.39
C ASP A 386 -5.03 12.11 -13.75
N ASP A 387 -4.13 12.70 -12.96
CA ASP A 387 -3.54 14.03 -13.20
C ASP A 387 -2.00 13.93 -13.35
N PRO A 388 -1.47 13.92 -14.60
CA PRO A 388 -0.04 13.83 -14.87
C PRO A 388 0.73 15.12 -14.57
N SER A 389 0.06 16.23 -14.30
CA SER A 389 0.71 17.54 -14.08
C SER A 389 1.35 17.68 -12.70
N LEU A 390 0.90 16.88 -11.73
CA LEU A 390 1.40 16.94 -10.36
C LEU A 390 2.77 16.23 -10.23
N PRO A 391 3.65 16.64 -9.31
CA PRO A 391 4.85 15.87 -9.00
C PRO A 391 4.51 14.64 -8.15
N LEU A 392 5.32 13.58 -8.26
CA LEU A 392 5.17 12.37 -7.45
C LEU A 392 5.66 12.55 -6.00
N VAL A 393 6.54 13.52 -5.75
CA VAL A 393 6.93 13.97 -4.42
C VAL A 393 6.09 15.18 -4.06
N THR A 394 5.24 15.06 -3.05
CA THR A 394 4.20 16.06 -2.77
C THR A 394 4.75 17.21 -1.93
N ALA A 395 4.74 18.43 -2.49
CA ALA A 395 4.98 19.66 -1.75
C ALA A 395 3.81 19.99 -0.79
N PRO A 396 4.04 20.71 0.32
CA PRO A 396 5.30 21.34 0.75
C PRO A 396 6.20 20.42 1.58
N PHE A 397 5.75 19.21 1.93
CA PHE A 397 6.42 18.36 2.93
C PHE A 397 7.37 17.32 2.34
N GLY A 398 7.29 17.04 1.03
CA GLY A 398 8.21 16.14 0.35
C GLY A 398 7.89 14.65 0.48
N HIS A 399 6.66 14.28 0.83
CA HIS A 399 6.28 12.87 0.99
C HIS A 399 6.14 12.14 -0.34
N ALA A 400 6.33 10.82 -0.29
CA ALA A 400 5.94 9.93 -1.36
C ALA A 400 4.42 10.00 -1.59
N SER A 401 4.02 10.29 -2.83
CA SER A 401 2.61 10.22 -3.25
C SER A 401 2.07 8.78 -3.20
N GLN A 402 0.74 8.65 -3.23
CA GLN A 402 0.08 7.35 -3.29
C GLN A 402 0.43 6.61 -4.60
N GLU A 403 0.66 7.34 -5.69
CA GLU A 403 1.12 6.82 -6.98
C GLU A 403 2.46 6.07 -6.84
N ILE A 404 3.42 6.60 -6.06
CA ILE A 404 4.67 5.91 -5.75
C ILE A 404 4.39 4.62 -4.97
N VAL A 405 3.58 4.70 -3.92
CA VAL A 405 3.30 3.53 -3.07
C VAL A 405 2.60 2.44 -3.89
N ASN A 406 1.60 2.79 -4.68
CA ASN A 406 0.87 1.86 -5.53
C ASN A 406 1.75 1.27 -6.65
N LEU A 407 2.67 2.05 -7.22
CA LEU A 407 3.65 1.54 -8.17
C LEU A 407 4.47 0.40 -7.54
N LEU A 408 4.93 0.57 -6.30
CA LEU A 408 5.74 -0.44 -5.63
C LEU A 408 4.92 -1.64 -5.12
N LEU A 409 3.63 -1.45 -4.82
CA LEU A 409 2.73 -2.52 -4.36
C LEU A 409 2.15 -3.37 -5.50
N CYS A 410 1.81 -2.76 -6.64
CA CYS A 410 1.06 -3.42 -7.73
C CYS A 410 1.65 -3.23 -9.13
N GLY A 411 2.74 -2.47 -9.28
CA GLY A 411 3.40 -2.22 -10.57
C GLY A 411 2.73 -1.15 -11.43
N GLN A 412 1.75 -0.42 -10.90
CA GLN A 412 1.07 0.68 -11.61
C GLN A 412 1.00 1.93 -10.73
N ALA A 413 1.31 3.09 -11.31
CA ALA A 413 1.30 4.37 -10.60
C ALA A 413 -0.09 5.01 -10.54
N VAL A 414 -1.12 4.21 -10.23
CA VAL A 414 -2.50 4.69 -10.06
C VAL A 414 -2.62 5.49 -8.76
N PRO A 415 -3.37 6.61 -8.74
CA PRO A 415 -3.40 7.50 -7.57
C PRO A 415 -4.36 7.03 -6.47
N ASN A 416 -5.32 6.15 -6.78
CA ASN A 416 -6.38 5.79 -5.86
C ASN A 416 -6.22 4.38 -5.29
N VAL A 417 -6.75 4.18 -4.09
CA VAL A 417 -6.67 2.93 -3.32
C VAL A 417 -7.96 2.10 -3.37
N PHE A 418 -8.99 2.57 -4.08
CA PHE A 418 -10.21 1.79 -4.32
C PHE A 418 -10.01 0.75 -5.41
N ASP A 419 -11.00 -0.12 -5.54
CA ASP A 419 -10.99 -1.17 -6.51
C ASP A 419 -11.47 -0.74 -7.91
N GLY A 420 -10.62 -0.91 -8.92
CA GLY A 420 -11.01 -0.96 -10.33
C GLY A 420 -10.94 0.43 -10.90
N SER A 421 -11.90 0.79 -11.73
CA SER A 421 -12.07 2.16 -12.17
C SER A 421 -13.41 2.66 -11.70
N MET A 422 -13.46 3.88 -11.19
CA MET A 422 -14.69 4.53 -10.74
C MET A 422 -15.16 5.45 -11.86
N ASP A 423 -16.29 5.15 -12.47
CA ASP A 423 -16.95 6.03 -13.45
C ASP A 423 -17.71 7.12 -12.70
N LEU A 424 -17.41 8.37 -13.00
CA LEU A 424 -18.09 9.55 -12.44
C LEU A 424 -19.18 10.08 -13.39
N GLY A 425 -19.41 9.40 -14.52
CA GLY A 425 -20.30 9.84 -15.59
C GLY A 425 -19.60 10.77 -16.59
N SER A 426 -20.29 11.05 -17.70
CA SER A 426 -19.81 11.97 -18.75
C SER A 426 -18.45 11.61 -19.38
N GLY A 427 -18.03 10.34 -19.32
CA GLY A 427 -16.74 9.86 -19.82
C GLY A 427 -15.56 10.07 -18.86
N MET A 428 -15.82 10.42 -17.60
CA MET A 428 -14.81 10.62 -16.57
C MET A 428 -14.61 9.35 -15.77
N SER A 429 -13.38 8.85 -15.68
CA SER A 429 -13.08 7.67 -14.88
C SER A 429 -11.82 7.88 -14.07
N LEU A 430 -11.91 7.65 -12.76
CA LEU A 430 -10.78 7.62 -11.83
C LEU A 430 -10.20 6.21 -11.78
N LYS A 431 -8.87 6.10 -11.83
CA LYS A 431 -8.18 4.80 -11.83
C LYS A 431 -7.79 4.38 -10.42
N GLY A 432 -8.26 3.21 -10.02
CA GLY A 432 -7.84 2.51 -8.81
C GLY A 432 -6.98 1.29 -9.11
N ILE A 433 -6.84 0.44 -8.10
CA ILE A 433 -6.02 -0.77 -8.15
C ILE A 433 -6.66 -1.78 -9.09
N GLN A 434 -5.93 -2.39 -10.02
CA GLN A 434 -6.53 -3.26 -11.04
C GLN A 434 -6.46 -4.76 -10.71
N SER A 435 -5.50 -5.18 -9.87
CA SER A 435 -5.25 -6.59 -9.58
C SER A 435 -4.90 -6.81 -8.11
N CYS A 436 -5.09 -8.04 -7.62
CA CYS A 436 -4.77 -8.38 -6.23
C CYS A 436 -3.27 -8.26 -6.00
N VAL A 437 -2.87 -7.83 -4.80
CA VAL A 437 -1.47 -7.60 -4.46
C VAL A 437 -0.92 -8.68 -3.52
N GLU A 438 0.40 -8.86 -3.56
CA GLU A 438 1.11 -9.78 -2.67
C GLU A 438 1.14 -9.27 -1.24
N VAL A 439 1.41 -7.97 -1.07
CA VAL A 439 1.37 -7.24 0.20
C VAL A 439 0.41 -6.08 0.09
N GLY A 440 -0.42 -5.89 1.11
CA GLY A 440 -1.56 -4.98 1.09
C GLY A 440 -1.24 -3.55 1.50
N PHE A 441 -2.30 -2.76 1.60
CA PHE A 441 -2.23 -1.38 2.09
C PHE A 441 -3.43 -1.06 2.96
N LEU A 442 -3.19 -0.36 4.07
CA LEU A 442 -4.21 0.22 4.94
C LEU A 442 -3.85 1.68 5.19
N THR A 443 -4.84 2.52 5.47
CA THR A 443 -4.56 3.91 5.81
C THR A 443 -5.50 4.46 6.87
N LEU A 444 -4.96 5.32 7.74
CA LEU A 444 -5.74 6.07 8.72
C LEU A 444 -6.81 6.92 8.03
N LEU A 445 -6.52 7.42 6.83
CA LEU A 445 -7.42 8.27 6.05
C LEU A 445 -8.76 7.59 5.73
N GLU A 446 -8.80 6.26 5.67
CA GLU A 446 -10.05 5.52 5.50
C GLU A 446 -10.92 5.57 6.75
N SER A 447 -10.33 5.39 7.93
CA SER A 447 -11.06 5.50 9.20
C SER A 447 -11.62 6.90 9.44
N LEU A 448 -10.98 7.91 8.83
CA LEU A 448 -11.40 9.31 8.82
C LEU A 448 -12.37 9.65 7.67
N ASN A 449 -12.80 8.65 6.89
CA ASN A 449 -13.70 8.78 5.74
C ASN A 449 -13.21 9.67 4.59
N PHE A 450 -11.88 9.88 4.45
CA PHE A 450 -11.32 10.63 3.32
C PHE A 450 -11.13 9.77 2.06
N CYS A 451 -11.04 8.46 2.20
CA CYS A 451 -10.97 7.53 1.09
C CYS A 451 -11.57 6.17 1.47
N LYS A 452 -11.80 5.31 0.48
CA LYS A 452 -12.22 3.92 0.70
C LYS A 452 -11.15 3.01 0.10
N VAL A 453 -10.51 2.18 0.93
CA VAL A 453 -9.52 1.21 0.46
C VAL A 453 -10.26 -0.01 -0.08
N GLY A 454 -9.90 -0.42 -1.30
CA GLY A 454 -10.47 -1.56 -1.99
C GLY A 454 -10.05 -2.89 -1.36
N GLN A 455 -10.83 -3.94 -1.63
CA GLN A 455 -10.57 -5.28 -1.12
C GLN A 455 -9.26 -5.85 -1.64
N ARG A 456 -8.82 -5.45 -2.85
CA ARG A 456 -7.53 -5.92 -3.38
C ARG A 456 -6.33 -5.47 -2.57
N LEU A 457 -6.42 -4.34 -1.85
CA LEU A 457 -5.38 -3.87 -0.92
C LEU A 457 -5.61 -4.31 0.52
N LYS A 458 -6.88 -4.43 0.95
CA LYS A 458 -7.23 -4.89 2.31
C LYS A 458 -6.99 -6.37 2.53
N CYS A 459 -7.24 -7.19 1.51
CA CYS A 459 -7.12 -8.64 1.53
C CYS A 459 -5.98 -9.10 0.60
N PRO A 460 -4.72 -8.76 0.91
CA PRO A 460 -3.56 -9.22 0.14
C PRO A 460 -3.37 -10.72 0.25
N ARG A 461 -2.54 -11.28 -0.65
CA ARG A 461 -2.20 -12.70 -0.64
C ARG A 461 -1.44 -13.13 0.62
N LEU A 462 -0.56 -12.28 1.12
CA LEU A 462 0.19 -12.50 2.36
C LEU A 462 -0.30 -11.54 3.44
N PRO A 463 -0.30 -11.92 4.72
CA PRO A 463 -0.78 -11.09 5.80
C PRO A 463 0.23 -9.98 6.17
N ILE A 464 0.56 -9.12 5.21
CA ILE A 464 1.50 -8.00 5.31
C ILE A 464 0.84 -6.79 4.67
N TRP A 465 0.88 -5.65 5.35
CA TRP A 465 0.32 -4.38 4.87
C TRP A 465 1.31 -3.25 5.10
N VAL A 466 1.45 -2.39 4.09
CA VAL A 466 1.95 -1.03 4.31
C VAL A 466 0.82 -0.21 4.94
N VAL A 467 1.10 0.49 6.03
CA VAL A 467 0.13 1.33 6.74
C VAL A 467 0.51 2.79 6.59
N GLY A 468 -0.33 3.58 5.93
CA GLY A 468 -0.14 5.02 5.73
C GLY A 468 -0.97 5.86 6.70
N SER A 469 -0.33 6.80 7.40
CA SER A 469 -1.01 7.94 8.01
C SER A 469 -0.95 9.14 7.06
N GLU A 470 -1.23 10.34 7.58
CA GLU A 470 -1.10 11.56 6.78
C GLU A 470 0.34 11.82 6.35
N SER A 471 1.32 11.55 7.21
CA SER A 471 2.71 11.98 7.01
C SER A 471 3.74 10.86 7.09
N HIS A 472 3.32 9.63 7.40
CA HIS A 472 4.24 8.53 7.68
C HIS A 472 3.71 7.19 7.21
N TYR A 473 4.63 6.32 6.77
CA TYR A 473 4.34 4.96 6.35
C TYR A 473 5.08 3.96 7.25
N THR A 474 4.36 2.93 7.66
CA THR A 474 4.86 1.84 8.51
C THR A 474 4.44 0.49 7.94
N VAL A 475 4.83 -0.62 8.57
CA VAL A 475 4.45 -1.96 8.12
C VAL A 475 3.74 -2.70 9.24
N LEU A 476 2.65 -3.39 8.88
CA LEU A 476 1.89 -4.27 9.74
C LEU A 476 1.92 -5.68 9.14
N PHE A 477 2.10 -6.72 9.95
CA PHE A 477 2.10 -8.10 9.44
C PHE A 477 1.66 -9.10 10.50
N ALA A 478 1.17 -10.26 10.07
CA ALA A 478 0.99 -11.43 10.92
C ALA A 478 1.96 -12.54 10.50
N LEU A 479 2.24 -13.47 11.41
CA LEU A 479 3.07 -14.65 11.12
C LEU A 479 2.25 -15.81 10.56
N ASP A 480 0.95 -15.83 10.84
CA ASP A 480 0.01 -16.82 10.35
C ASP A 480 -0.82 -16.23 9.20
N SER A 481 -0.85 -16.90 8.06
CA SER A 481 -1.67 -16.51 6.92
C SER A 481 -3.17 -16.71 7.15
N SER A 482 -3.55 -17.56 8.11
CA SER A 482 -4.96 -17.84 8.45
C SER A 482 -5.72 -16.59 8.89
N VAL A 483 -5.03 -15.54 9.34
CA VAL A 483 -5.66 -14.25 9.72
C VAL A 483 -6.42 -13.59 8.56
N GLN A 484 -6.10 -13.95 7.31
CA GLN A 484 -6.81 -13.49 6.11
C GLN A 484 -8.04 -14.33 5.75
N GLU A 485 -8.15 -15.54 6.28
CA GLU A 485 -9.23 -16.47 5.92
C GLU A 485 -10.57 -15.93 6.45
N GLU A 486 -11.57 -16.00 5.59
CA GLU A 486 -12.96 -15.76 5.98
C GLU A 486 -13.58 -17.08 6.45
N ASN A 487 -14.32 -17.04 7.54
CA ASN A 487 -15.08 -18.21 8.00
C ASN A 487 -16.39 -18.36 7.21
N GLU A 488 -17.07 -19.50 7.35
CA GLU A 488 -18.33 -19.78 6.63
C GLU A 488 -19.38 -18.68 6.78
N LEU A 489 -19.44 -18.03 7.95
CA LEU A 489 -20.43 -17.01 8.28
C LEU A 489 -20.07 -15.66 7.64
N GLU A 490 -18.79 -15.29 7.60
CA GLU A 490 -18.30 -14.11 6.86
C GLU A 490 -18.52 -14.27 5.35
N GLU A 491 -18.22 -15.44 4.78
CA GLU A 491 -18.54 -15.72 3.38
C GLU A 491 -20.04 -15.65 3.11
N ARG A 492 -20.85 -16.16 4.05
CA ARG A 492 -22.31 -16.14 3.97
C ARG A 492 -22.84 -14.70 3.97
N GLU A 493 -22.36 -13.86 4.88
CA GLU A 493 -22.66 -12.43 4.92
C GLU A 493 -22.32 -11.77 3.58
N SER A 494 -21.09 -11.96 3.09
CA SER A 494 -20.61 -11.38 1.83
C SER A 494 -21.50 -11.79 0.65
N ARG A 495 -21.92 -13.06 0.59
CA ARG A 495 -22.86 -13.55 -0.44
C ARG A 495 -24.23 -12.87 -0.33
N ILE A 496 -24.81 -12.81 0.87
CA ILE A 496 -26.12 -12.17 1.08
C ILE A 496 -26.06 -10.69 0.70
N ARG A 497 -25.00 -9.99 1.13
CA ARG A 497 -24.80 -8.57 0.82
C ARG A 497 -24.63 -8.35 -0.68
N GLN A 498 -23.87 -9.20 -1.37
CA GLN A 498 -23.69 -9.12 -2.81
C GLN A 498 -25.00 -9.26 -3.58
N VAL A 499 -25.85 -10.23 -3.21
CA VAL A 499 -27.17 -10.42 -3.85
C VAL A 499 -28.08 -9.23 -3.53
N PHE A 500 -28.08 -8.75 -2.29
CA PHE A 500 -28.84 -7.56 -1.91
C PHE A 500 -28.43 -6.33 -2.73
N ASP A 501 -27.12 -6.07 -2.85
CA ASP A 501 -26.59 -4.94 -3.62
C ASP A 501 -26.88 -5.06 -5.11
N SER A 502 -26.97 -6.28 -5.66
CA SER A 502 -27.35 -6.49 -7.06
C SER A 502 -28.82 -6.15 -7.36
N GLU A 503 -29.67 -6.15 -6.33
CA GLU A 503 -31.07 -5.75 -6.41
C GLU A 503 -31.30 -4.28 -5.97
N ASP A 504 -30.26 -3.62 -5.46
CA ASP A 504 -30.31 -2.22 -5.05
C ASP A 504 -30.24 -1.30 -6.29
N GLN A 505 -31.42 -0.96 -6.81
CA GLN A 505 -31.58 -0.03 -7.93
C GLN A 505 -31.33 1.43 -7.53
N SER A 506 -31.17 1.74 -6.23
CA SER A 506 -30.93 3.10 -5.74
C SER A 506 -29.47 3.55 -5.86
N GLY A 507 -28.59 2.66 -6.34
CA GLY A 507 -27.17 2.96 -6.49
C GLY A 507 -26.39 2.90 -5.17
N GLY A 508 -26.84 2.09 -4.21
CA GLY A 508 -26.18 1.90 -2.91
C GLY A 508 -26.85 2.61 -1.74
N GLY A 509 -28.10 3.04 -1.88
CA GLY A 509 -28.92 3.58 -0.79
C GLY A 509 -29.27 2.57 0.30
N GLY A 510 -28.97 1.28 0.08
CA GLY A 510 -29.06 0.25 1.11
C GLY A 510 -30.47 -0.27 1.33
N PHE A 511 -31.33 -0.15 0.32
CA PHE A 511 -32.68 -0.71 0.34
C PHE A 511 -33.06 -1.33 -1.01
N ILE A 512 -33.97 -2.30 -0.99
CA ILE A 512 -34.46 -3.04 -2.17
C ILE A 512 -35.98 -3.14 -2.17
N SER A 513 -36.58 -3.41 -3.32
CA SER A 513 -38.02 -3.69 -3.42
C SER A 513 -38.38 -5.04 -2.78
N VAL A 514 -39.67 -5.26 -2.49
CA VAL A 514 -40.15 -6.58 -2.03
C VAL A 514 -39.84 -7.68 -3.04
N GLU A 515 -39.86 -7.37 -4.35
CA GLU A 515 -39.49 -8.32 -5.40
C GLU A 515 -38.00 -8.70 -5.35
N GLY A 516 -37.12 -7.71 -5.21
CA GLY A 516 -35.69 -7.93 -5.00
C GLY A 516 -35.42 -8.75 -3.74
N PHE A 517 -36.16 -8.49 -2.67
CA PHE A 517 -36.07 -9.26 -1.43
C PHE A 517 -36.43 -10.74 -1.62
N GLN A 518 -37.49 -11.05 -2.36
CA GLN A 518 -37.84 -12.44 -2.68
C GLN A 518 -36.74 -13.15 -3.48
N LYS A 519 -35.99 -12.43 -4.31
CA LYS A 519 -34.82 -12.96 -5.01
C LYS A 519 -33.66 -13.23 -4.04
N VAL A 520 -33.36 -12.29 -3.13
CA VAL A 520 -32.36 -12.49 -2.06
C VAL A 520 -32.67 -13.76 -1.25
N LEU A 521 -33.91 -13.94 -0.80
CA LEU A 521 -34.32 -15.12 -0.03
C LEU A 521 -34.09 -16.43 -0.80
N ARG A 522 -34.43 -16.44 -2.09
CA ARG A 522 -34.29 -17.62 -2.95
C ARG A 522 -32.83 -17.94 -3.25
N GLU A 523 -32.07 -16.97 -3.73
CA GLU A 523 -30.67 -17.18 -4.14
C GLU A 523 -29.77 -17.48 -2.95
N CYS A 524 -30.06 -16.86 -1.80
CA CYS A 524 -29.35 -17.14 -0.58
C CYS A 524 -29.93 -18.35 0.17
N SER A 525 -31.05 -18.95 -0.22
CA SER A 525 -31.67 -20.04 0.57
C SER A 525 -31.94 -19.61 2.04
N ILE A 526 -32.68 -18.51 2.21
CA ILE A 526 -33.10 -17.98 3.52
C ILE A 526 -34.60 -18.25 3.69
N ASP A 527 -34.99 -18.86 4.80
CA ASP A 527 -36.38 -19.21 5.10
C ASP A 527 -36.86 -18.52 6.39
N PHE A 528 -37.57 -17.39 6.25
CA PHE A 528 -38.12 -16.66 7.38
C PHE A 528 -39.50 -17.20 7.81
N PRO A 529 -39.81 -17.21 9.12
CA PRO A 529 -41.18 -17.39 9.59
C PRO A 529 -42.11 -16.34 8.98
N ARG A 530 -43.33 -16.74 8.61
CA ARG A 530 -44.31 -15.86 7.93
C ARG A 530 -44.50 -14.52 8.63
N THR A 531 -44.58 -14.52 9.96
CA THR A 531 -44.74 -13.30 10.77
C THR A 531 -43.60 -12.30 10.60
N LYS A 532 -42.34 -12.78 10.52
CA LYS A 532 -41.18 -11.91 10.26
C LYS A 532 -41.16 -11.42 8.81
N LEU A 533 -41.54 -12.27 7.87
CA LEU A 533 -41.64 -11.93 6.45
C LEU A 533 -42.65 -10.81 6.21
N ASP A 534 -43.84 -10.92 6.82
CA ASP A 534 -44.90 -9.91 6.76
C ASP A 534 -44.44 -8.58 7.42
N SER A 535 -43.73 -8.66 8.54
CA SER A 535 -43.17 -7.48 9.22
C SER A 535 -42.14 -6.75 8.34
N LEU A 536 -41.19 -7.48 7.75
CA LEU A 536 -40.17 -6.89 6.87
C LEU A 536 -40.80 -6.27 5.63
N CYS A 537 -41.84 -6.89 5.06
CA CYS A 537 -42.50 -6.39 3.85
C CYS A 537 -43.50 -5.25 4.10
N SER A 538 -43.81 -4.91 5.35
CA SER A 538 -44.91 -3.99 5.71
C SER A 538 -44.74 -2.56 5.17
N SER A 539 -43.50 -2.09 5.00
CA SER A 539 -43.14 -0.78 4.46
C SER A 539 -43.14 -0.72 2.93
N GLY A 540 -43.21 -1.86 2.24
CA GLY A 540 -43.11 -1.96 0.77
C GLY A 540 -41.67 -1.90 0.21
N PHE A 541 -40.65 -1.78 1.06
CA PHE A 541 -39.24 -1.84 0.70
C PHE A 541 -38.43 -2.41 1.87
N ILE A 542 -37.30 -3.05 1.58
CA ILE A 542 -36.47 -3.71 2.59
C ILE A 542 -35.17 -2.95 2.76
N VAL A 543 -34.89 -2.47 3.98
CA VAL A 543 -33.63 -1.83 4.32
C VAL A 543 -32.63 -2.88 4.80
N TRP A 544 -31.36 -2.75 4.38
CA TRP A 544 -30.31 -3.70 4.75
C TRP A 544 -30.18 -3.89 6.26
N SER A 545 -30.23 -2.81 7.05
CA SER A 545 -30.09 -2.90 8.51
C SER A 545 -31.18 -3.74 9.16
N GLU A 546 -32.42 -3.66 8.67
CA GLU A 546 -33.56 -4.43 9.18
C GLU A 546 -33.46 -5.90 8.77
N LEU A 547 -33.13 -6.17 7.51
CA LEU A 547 -32.86 -7.52 7.03
C LEU A 547 -31.69 -8.16 7.79
N TRP A 548 -30.63 -7.40 8.02
CA TRP A 548 -29.45 -7.86 8.74
C TRP A 548 -29.81 -8.24 10.18
N GLN A 549 -30.56 -7.41 10.89
CA GLN A 549 -31.07 -7.73 12.23
C GLN A 549 -31.94 -9.01 12.22
N ALA A 550 -32.83 -9.15 11.24
CA ALA A 550 -33.66 -10.34 11.13
C ALA A 550 -32.84 -11.62 10.88
N LEU A 551 -31.79 -11.55 10.06
CA LEU A 551 -30.87 -12.65 9.78
C LEU A 551 -30.06 -13.06 11.02
N MET A 552 -29.65 -12.10 11.84
CA MET A 552 -28.93 -12.36 13.10
C MET A 552 -29.78 -13.11 14.14
N GLU A 553 -31.11 -13.10 13.99
CA GLU A 553 -32.03 -13.82 14.86
C GLU A 553 -32.55 -15.13 14.25
N LEU A 554 -32.16 -15.45 13.01
CA LEU A 554 -32.62 -16.62 12.28
C LEU A 554 -31.63 -17.79 12.42
N GLU A 555 -32.13 -19.00 12.66
CA GLU A 555 -31.30 -20.19 12.86
C GLU A 555 -30.49 -20.57 11.61
N LYS A 556 -29.34 -21.23 11.78
CA LYS A 556 -28.43 -21.59 10.67
C LYS A 556 -29.11 -22.54 9.66
N GLU A 557 -29.95 -23.46 10.14
CA GLU A 557 -30.72 -24.40 9.32
C GLU A 557 -31.73 -23.71 8.39
N GLN A 558 -32.18 -22.51 8.78
CA GLN A 558 -33.08 -21.67 8.00
C GLN A 558 -32.33 -20.65 7.14
N GLY A 559 -31.00 -20.78 7.04
CA GLY A 559 -30.14 -19.89 6.27
C GLY A 559 -29.78 -18.59 6.98
N GLY A 560 -30.06 -18.47 8.28
CA GLY A 560 -29.73 -17.33 9.13
C GLY A 560 -28.32 -17.34 9.72
N LEU A 561 -28.05 -16.37 10.59
CA LEU A 561 -26.74 -16.08 11.20
C LEU A 561 -26.78 -16.07 12.73
N LYS A 562 -27.83 -16.65 13.33
CA LYS A 562 -27.97 -16.68 14.79
C LYS A 562 -26.83 -17.46 15.44
N ASP A 563 -26.12 -16.76 16.32
CA ASP A 563 -25.07 -17.32 17.16
C ASP A 563 -25.49 -17.22 18.62
N SER A 564 -26.02 -18.32 19.15
CA SER A 564 -26.46 -18.41 20.55
C SER A 564 -25.29 -18.33 21.55
N SER A 565 -24.04 -18.46 21.10
CA SER A 565 -22.85 -18.35 21.94
C SER A 565 -22.21 -16.96 21.95
N GLY A 566 -22.50 -16.12 20.94
CA GLY A 566 -21.84 -14.84 20.70
C GLY A 566 -20.33 -14.93 20.39
N LEU A 567 -19.79 -16.14 20.25
CA LEU A 567 -18.38 -16.44 20.05
C LEU A 567 -18.09 -17.15 18.72
N MET A 568 -19.12 -17.60 17.99
CA MET A 568 -18.94 -18.28 16.70
C MET A 568 -18.39 -17.28 15.69
N GLY A 569 -17.19 -17.56 15.20
CA GLY A 569 -16.48 -16.69 14.26
C GLY A 569 -15.65 -15.58 14.94
N LYS A 570 -15.51 -15.60 16.27
CA LYS A 570 -14.55 -14.73 16.97
C LYS A 570 -13.14 -15.08 16.50
N LYS A 571 -12.42 -14.08 16.00
CA LYS A 571 -11.01 -14.24 15.62
C LYS A 571 -10.13 -13.68 16.73
N GLN A 572 -9.11 -14.43 17.10
CA GLN A 572 -8.06 -13.95 17.98
C GLN A 572 -6.71 -14.32 17.35
N PHE A 573 -5.87 -13.32 17.14
CA PHE A 573 -4.58 -13.49 16.50
C PHE A 573 -3.62 -12.36 16.88
N ASP A 574 -2.34 -12.62 16.67
CA ASP A 574 -1.29 -11.63 16.89
C ASP A 574 -0.92 -10.94 15.57
N ILE A 575 -0.74 -9.62 15.63
CA ILE A 575 -0.16 -8.82 14.55
C ILE A 575 1.02 -8.03 15.07
N TYR A 576 1.95 -7.71 14.18
CA TYR A 576 3.20 -7.05 14.48
C TYR A 576 3.27 -5.76 13.67
N HIS A 577 3.58 -4.66 14.34
CA HIS A 577 3.74 -3.34 13.75
C HIS A 577 5.20 -2.92 13.82
N PHE A 578 5.79 -2.66 12.66
CA PHE A 578 7.15 -2.15 12.55
C PHE A 578 7.13 -0.67 12.12
N ASN A 579 7.73 0.18 12.95
CA ASN A 579 7.98 1.59 12.64
C ASN A 579 9.49 1.83 12.53
N GLY A 580 9.95 2.22 11.34
CA GLY A 580 11.38 2.39 11.05
C GLY A 580 12.00 3.73 11.45
N ILE A 581 11.25 4.66 12.07
CA ILE A 581 11.79 6.00 12.39
C ILE A 581 12.98 5.92 13.34
N ALA A 582 14.11 6.48 12.90
CA ALA A 582 15.30 6.75 13.69
C ALA A 582 15.67 8.24 13.62
N LYS A 583 14.91 9.09 14.30
CA LYS A 583 15.06 10.55 14.28
C LYS A 583 15.24 11.12 15.69
N SER A 584 16.10 12.13 15.83
CA SER A 584 16.15 12.95 17.04
C SER A 584 14.89 13.83 17.13
N VAL A 585 14.09 13.66 18.18
CA VAL A 585 12.93 14.52 18.40
C VAL A 585 13.44 15.84 18.97
N SER A 586 13.53 16.87 18.12
CA SER A 586 13.71 18.25 18.56
C SER A 586 12.38 18.74 19.16
N ASN A 587 12.05 18.29 20.37
CA ASN A 587 10.96 18.90 21.12
C ASN A 587 11.31 20.38 21.31
N GLY A 588 10.49 21.27 20.73
CA GLY A 588 10.64 22.72 20.78
C GLY A 588 10.37 23.32 22.17
N ASN A 589 10.95 22.75 23.23
CA ASN A 589 10.92 23.30 24.57
C ASN A 589 12.31 23.89 24.87
N PRO A 590 12.51 25.22 24.78
CA PRO A 590 13.82 25.87 24.99
C PRO A 590 14.34 25.78 26.44
N SER A 591 13.67 25.04 27.31
CA SER A 591 13.89 25.02 28.76
C SER A 591 14.79 23.88 29.26
N MET A 592 15.25 22.97 28.40
CA MET A 592 16.22 21.91 28.76
C MET A 592 17.61 22.23 28.20
N VAL A 593 18.31 23.17 28.83
CA VAL A 593 19.75 23.34 28.63
C VAL A 593 20.46 22.16 29.30
N GLY A 594 20.85 21.15 28.51
CA GLY A 594 21.77 20.09 28.93
C GLY A 594 21.29 18.63 28.83
N GLY A 595 20.13 18.32 28.23
CA GLY A 595 19.67 16.94 28.01
C GLY A 595 19.77 16.53 26.54
N GLU A 596 20.34 15.36 26.26
CA GLU A 596 20.33 14.74 24.93
C GLU A 596 18.91 14.74 24.34
N SER A 597 18.76 15.18 23.09
CA SER A 597 17.47 15.15 22.41
C SER A 597 16.99 13.69 22.35
N PRO A 598 15.77 13.35 22.80
CA PRO A 598 15.32 11.97 22.78
C PRO A 598 15.33 11.45 21.34
N LEU A 599 16.20 10.48 21.07
CA LEU A 599 16.31 9.82 19.77
C LEU A 599 15.18 8.79 19.68
N GLN A 600 14.18 9.05 18.83
CA GLN A 600 13.22 8.02 18.45
C GLN A 600 14.01 6.92 17.72
N ARG A 601 13.83 5.67 18.14
CA ARG A 601 14.46 4.50 17.54
C ARG A 601 13.42 3.68 16.77
N PRO A 602 13.85 2.87 15.79
CA PRO A 602 12.96 1.91 15.16
C PRO A 602 12.34 0.99 16.21
N ARG A 603 11.06 0.64 16.05
CA ARG A 603 10.34 -0.19 17.02
C ARG A 603 9.51 -1.26 16.34
N LEU A 604 9.49 -2.43 16.97
CA LEU A 604 8.58 -3.51 16.64
C LEU A 604 7.62 -3.73 17.82
N CYS A 605 6.33 -3.56 17.58
CA CYS A 605 5.27 -3.73 18.57
C CYS A 605 4.44 -4.96 18.21
N LYS A 606 4.18 -5.83 19.19
CA LYS A 606 3.22 -6.94 19.06
C LYS A 606 1.87 -6.49 19.61
N LEU A 607 0.82 -6.65 18.82
CA LEU A 607 -0.57 -6.41 19.21
C LEU A 607 -1.34 -7.73 19.23
N SER A 608 -2.00 -8.01 20.34
CA SER A 608 -3.02 -9.07 20.43
C SER A 608 -4.34 -8.50 19.91
N VAL A 609 -4.93 -9.12 18.89
CA VAL A 609 -6.17 -8.66 18.26
C VAL A 609 -7.28 -9.63 18.57
N SER A 610 -8.41 -9.09 19.03
CA SER A 610 -9.67 -9.83 19.16
C SER A 610 -10.73 -9.17 18.29
N VAL A 611 -11.19 -9.89 17.28
CA VAL A 611 -12.26 -9.45 16.38
C VAL A 611 -13.53 -10.20 16.77
N PRO A 612 -14.51 -9.53 17.38
CA PRO A 612 -15.80 -10.16 17.62
C PRO A 612 -16.50 -10.40 16.28
N PRO A 613 -17.34 -11.45 16.18
CA PRO A 613 -18.14 -11.68 14.99
C PRO A 613 -18.98 -10.44 14.62
N ARG A 614 -19.14 -10.16 13.32
CA ARG A 614 -19.90 -8.98 12.86
C ARG A 614 -21.36 -9.01 13.32
N TRP A 615 -21.92 -10.21 13.45
CA TRP A 615 -23.25 -10.53 13.98
C TRP A 615 -23.31 -10.65 15.51
N THR A 616 -22.28 -10.24 16.25
CA THR A 616 -22.40 -10.17 17.73
C THR A 616 -23.30 -8.99 18.09
N GLN A 617 -24.38 -9.20 18.86
CA GLN A 617 -25.21 -8.09 19.35
C GLN A 617 -24.41 -7.18 20.30
N GLU A 618 -24.77 -5.90 20.39
CA GLU A 618 -24.05 -4.93 21.24
C GLU A 618 -24.10 -5.29 22.73
N GLU A 619 -25.17 -5.93 23.18
CA GLU A 619 -25.37 -6.37 24.57
C GLU A 619 -24.28 -7.37 25.01
N PHE A 620 -23.92 -8.33 24.15
CA PHE A 620 -22.83 -9.29 24.44
C PHE A 620 -21.43 -8.63 24.43
N LEU A 621 -21.23 -7.54 23.69
CA LEU A 621 -20.00 -6.74 23.78
C LEU A 621 -19.91 -5.96 25.10
N ALA A 622 -21.05 -5.58 25.67
CA ALA A 622 -21.12 -4.87 26.94
C ALA A 622 -20.99 -5.84 28.13
N GLU A 623 -21.57 -7.04 28.04
CA GLU A 623 -21.48 -8.07 29.08
C GLU A 623 -20.06 -8.64 29.25
N SER A 624 -19.31 -8.77 28.17
CA SER A 624 -17.86 -9.07 28.25
C SER A 624 -17.04 -7.96 28.92
N ARG A 625 -17.59 -6.75 29.07
CA ARG A 625 -17.01 -5.66 29.90
C ARG A 625 -17.52 -5.68 31.34
N SER A 626 -18.73 -6.18 31.61
CA SER A 626 -19.40 -6.14 32.92
C SER A 626 -19.38 -7.44 33.74
N ASN A 627 -19.07 -8.60 33.15
CA ASN A 627 -18.82 -9.86 33.91
C ASN A 627 -17.51 -9.84 34.73
N LYS A 628 -16.96 -8.65 34.99
CA LYS A 628 -15.86 -8.40 35.93
C LYS A 628 -16.39 -8.30 37.37
N GLY A 629 -17.06 -9.35 37.83
CA GLY A 629 -17.47 -9.50 39.22
C GLY A 629 -17.10 -10.89 39.70
N SER A 630 -16.12 -10.94 40.62
CA SER A 630 -15.73 -12.09 41.46
C SER A 630 -15.25 -13.37 40.75
N GLU A 631 -13.94 -13.50 40.57
CA GLU A 631 -13.07 -14.50 41.24
C GLU A 631 -11.72 -14.68 40.50
N GLY A 632 -10.62 -14.50 41.24
CA GLY A 632 -9.32 -15.16 41.05
C GLY A 632 -8.61 -15.15 39.69
N ASP A 633 -7.69 -14.20 39.54
CA ASP A 633 -6.36 -14.36 38.91
C ASP A 633 -6.27 -14.93 37.46
N GLN A 634 -6.44 -14.03 36.48
CA GLN A 634 -5.70 -13.99 35.22
C GLN A 634 -5.87 -12.59 34.61
N SER A 635 -4.77 -11.90 34.32
CA SER A 635 -4.75 -10.54 33.78
C SER A 635 -5.36 -10.49 32.37
N ALA A 636 -6.69 -10.34 32.29
CA ALA A 636 -7.38 -10.10 31.03
C ALA A 636 -7.04 -8.70 30.49
N GLU A 637 -6.22 -8.65 29.45
CA GLU A 637 -5.76 -7.42 28.78
C GLU A 637 -6.97 -6.55 28.37
N SER A 638 -7.07 -5.36 28.94
CA SER A 638 -8.06 -4.35 28.54
C SER A 638 -7.78 -3.87 27.12
N ASN A 639 -8.80 -3.77 26.25
CA ASN A 639 -8.67 -3.13 24.94
C ASN A 639 -8.07 -1.71 25.07
N GLN A 640 -6.97 -1.48 24.39
CA GLN A 640 -6.26 -0.21 24.30
C GLN A 640 -6.57 0.47 22.95
N HIS A 641 -6.31 1.78 22.84
CA HIS A 641 -6.56 2.55 21.61
C HIS A 641 -5.34 3.34 21.18
N ALA A 642 -5.07 3.32 19.87
CA ALA A 642 -4.06 4.10 19.16
C ALA A 642 -4.54 4.29 17.70
N PRO A 643 -4.06 5.31 16.96
CA PRO A 643 -4.47 5.51 15.56
C PRO A 643 -4.27 4.28 14.64
N LEU A 644 -3.27 3.44 14.94
CA LEU A 644 -3.09 2.16 14.25
C LEU A 644 -4.30 1.22 14.40
N VAL A 645 -4.94 1.22 15.58
CA VAL A 645 -6.13 0.40 15.84
C VAL A 645 -7.29 0.80 14.93
N ASP A 646 -7.41 2.09 14.61
CA ASP A 646 -8.44 2.57 13.69
C ASP A 646 -8.17 2.11 12.25
N CYS A 647 -6.89 1.99 11.85
CA CYS A 647 -6.51 1.36 10.58
C CYS A 647 -6.84 -0.14 10.57
N ILE A 648 -6.53 -0.87 11.65
CA ILE A 648 -6.83 -2.30 11.79
C ILE A 648 -8.35 -2.52 11.67
N ARG A 649 -9.15 -1.63 12.25
CA ARG A 649 -10.63 -1.69 12.18
C ARG A 649 -11.20 -1.52 10.79
N THR A 650 -10.47 -0.92 9.84
CA THR A 650 -10.95 -0.83 8.45
C THR A 650 -10.85 -2.16 7.71
N ARG A 651 -9.99 -3.09 8.17
CA ARG A 651 -9.90 -4.47 7.69
C ARG A 651 -10.71 -5.46 8.52
N TRP A 652 -10.65 -5.32 9.84
CA TRP A 652 -11.37 -6.15 10.80
C TRP A 652 -12.30 -5.27 11.64
N PRO A 653 -13.55 -5.04 11.18
CA PRO A 653 -14.50 -4.21 11.89
C PRO A 653 -14.66 -4.67 13.34
N ARG A 654 -14.80 -3.70 14.26
CA ARG A 654 -14.97 -3.94 15.70
C ARG A 654 -13.78 -4.60 16.41
N ALA A 655 -12.61 -4.69 15.77
CA ALA A 655 -11.40 -5.20 16.40
C ALA A 655 -11.07 -4.43 17.70
N GLY A 656 -10.83 -5.21 18.76
CA GLY A 656 -10.14 -4.79 19.97
C GLY A 656 -8.66 -5.17 19.87
N CYS A 657 -7.79 -4.30 20.38
CA CYS A 657 -6.34 -4.53 20.37
C CYS A 657 -5.78 -4.29 21.77
N SER A 658 -4.78 -5.07 22.16
CA SER A 658 -3.96 -4.86 23.35
C SER A 658 -2.49 -5.05 23.00
N TRP A 659 -1.62 -4.33 23.69
CA TRP A 659 -0.17 -4.48 23.58
C TRP A 659 0.51 -4.25 24.93
N VAL A 660 1.78 -4.61 25.00
CA VAL A 660 2.65 -4.39 26.16
C VAL A 660 3.70 -3.35 25.79
N GLY A 661 3.92 -2.37 26.67
CA GLY A 661 4.89 -1.29 26.47
C GLY A 661 4.29 -0.07 25.78
N ASP A 662 5.13 0.64 25.02
CA ASP A 662 4.73 1.88 24.33
C ASP A 662 3.63 1.65 23.31
N ALA A 663 2.74 2.64 23.16
CA ALA A 663 1.71 2.62 22.13
C ALA A 663 2.32 2.56 20.71
N PRO A 664 1.77 1.73 19.81
CA PRO A 664 2.21 1.72 18.43
C PRO A 664 1.87 3.05 17.77
N SER A 665 2.90 3.76 17.28
CA SER A 665 2.71 5.05 16.60
C SER A 665 2.86 4.92 15.10
N ILE A 666 1.89 5.46 14.38
CA ILE A 666 1.91 5.71 12.94
C ILE A 666 1.89 7.21 12.60
N VAL A 667 1.92 8.07 13.62
CA VAL A 667 1.85 9.53 13.51
C VAL A 667 3.13 10.16 14.05
#